data_AF-A0A7C5GSA4-F1
#
_entry.id   AF-A0A7C5GSA4-F1
#
_cell.length_a   1.000
_cell.length_b   1.000
_cell.length_c   1.000
_cell.angle_alpha   90.00
_cell.angle_beta   90.00
_cell.angle_gamma   90.00
#
_symmetry.space_group_name_H-M   'P 1'
#
loop_
_entity.id
_entity.type
_entity.pdbx_description
1 polymer ?
#
loop_
_entity_poly.entity_id
_entity_poly.type
_entity_poly.pdbx_seq_one_letter_code
_entity_poly.pdbx_strand_id
1 'polypeptide(L)'
;MPGKEPMKETGKRPGRPLFGIGPRRGKETAEEVDETIDRVISHIGDRTPEYTRKAKGIFKETTRRLREIDDRGEDYTQRIFRSKPLDALMEGILKYKKTVFAITVVFSILIAYWGVLGPGYLEEKYIKGNDVKPRLQEKIRGDFEAYLPGGSDAEKVLFEVKKNWSTDLATVFIETNNKFDPTDETNITDYNVLKEISDVEEALNYNKLDKGREDGIIFCFSISTLIKTLHNITNAVEAAFLEELNSERFPFELPDQFKGNYTIPEDQRLIDEFFNRIPPNQLSSLVADINGDGIYDSALLLMGLSKEVDQDELLDSIQEKIDPYFVEVGIRPGSKDTTGEWMKRYESGQVHCRMTVTGPTPLARMISDRTMKEMKTVFPWALAMVGASLLIFHRTWKIWLITLIPVIFSLMIAFGLMGLVLPVLTPQVTLVAPILIALGVAYGLYVANRYAEESAIPDREKRIRLALRTTGNAIFLSAMTTAFGFGAMLTVNMPTMQVLGFGLSSGILACYVTTILMTPALVIWLDYKKVSREKGTGSKGGARKIGEIPMKHSRKIILGGILLAIFSLALAPVSELPFIGIEAGGFGIVQSNMDYINLSPADEPVVQKMAEQSDTFGSGQIEMMIVRGENAYDFDGDNKDEAIDGSMKDIEVLKRINSMLIEINGDPTKANDTGIENARAISIVDIMKMVQIPDFRNSSYYKDFLDQLGRTPGLIVDAPALFDSWVEENLIGKSFWSVMQNPPDVTLFSNIILDEPFEAFMMNIFYNSMGIEIRGMLVNDEYSKTLVYMTLPNMDIIHTETT
;
A
#
# COMPACT_ATOMS: atom_id res chain seq x y z
N MET A 1 10.02 -69.26 -74.26
CA MET A 1 10.66 -68.54 -73.14
C MET A 1 9.71 -67.45 -72.65
N PRO A 2 8.90 -67.75 -71.61
CA PRO A 2 7.75 -66.96 -71.20
C PRO A 2 7.83 -65.48 -70.85
N GLY A 3 7.60 -64.56 -71.78
CA GLY A 3 7.01 -63.27 -71.45
C GLY A 3 5.49 -63.38 -71.24
N LYS A 4 4.88 -62.34 -70.64
CA LYS A 4 3.50 -61.89 -70.91
C LYS A 4 3.21 -60.56 -70.18
N GLU A 5 3.05 -59.51 -70.97
CA GLU A 5 2.01 -58.49 -70.79
C GLU A 5 0.77 -58.91 -71.62
N PRO A 6 -0.41 -58.24 -71.58
CA PRO A 6 -0.90 -57.19 -70.66
C PRO A 6 -2.36 -57.43 -70.17
N MET A 7 -2.88 -56.61 -69.26
CA MET A 7 -4.31 -56.23 -69.28
C MET A 7 -4.55 -54.81 -68.74
N LYS A 8 -5.32 -54.04 -69.52
CA LYS A 8 -5.75 -52.65 -69.28
C LYS A 8 -7.09 -52.57 -68.54
N GLU A 9 -7.21 -51.48 -67.78
CA GLU A 9 -8.38 -50.66 -67.42
C GLU A 9 -9.55 -51.24 -66.60
N THR A 10 -9.79 -50.62 -65.43
CA THR A 10 -11.05 -49.93 -65.14
C THR A 10 -10.89 -48.85 -64.05
N GLY A 11 -11.35 -47.64 -64.34
CA GLY A 11 -12.11 -46.80 -63.40
C GLY A 11 -11.37 -45.94 -62.35
N LYS A 12 -11.14 -44.67 -62.69
CA LYS A 12 -10.92 -43.55 -61.76
C LYS A 12 -11.97 -43.51 -60.62
N ARG A 13 -11.52 -43.35 -59.37
CA ARG A 13 -12.31 -42.69 -58.30
C ARG A 13 -11.48 -41.55 -57.69
N PRO A 14 -12.03 -40.34 -57.49
CA PRO A 14 -11.29 -39.22 -56.92
C PRO A 14 -11.03 -39.44 -55.42
N GLY A 15 -9.79 -39.21 -54.99
CA GLY A 15 -9.41 -39.21 -53.58
C GLY A 15 -10.18 -38.15 -52.81
N ARG A 16 -10.93 -38.57 -51.78
CA ARG A 16 -11.67 -37.69 -50.87
C ARG A 16 -10.72 -36.97 -49.90
N PRO A 17 -10.99 -35.71 -49.51
CA PRO A 17 -10.24 -35.03 -48.46
C PRO A 17 -10.55 -35.63 -47.09
N LEU A 18 -9.52 -35.85 -46.26
CA LEU A 18 -9.67 -36.11 -44.84
C LEU A 18 -10.14 -34.81 -44.14
N PHE A 19 -11.12 -34.95 -43.26
CA PHE A 19 -11.79 -33.93 -42.43
C PHE A 19 -12.84 -33.07 -43.14
N GLY A 20 -14.01 -33.66 -43.33
CA GLY A 20 -15.29 -32.94 -43.36
C GLY A 20 -16.16 -33.45 -42.23
N ILE A 21 -16.57 -32.57 -41.31
CA ILE A 21 -17.61 -32.87 -40.32
C ILE A 21 -18.93 -32.89 -41.07
N GLY A 22 -19.40 -34.11 -41.40
CA GLY A 22 -20.73 -34.38 -41.90
C GLY A 22 -21.42 -35.40 -40.99
N PRO A 23 -22.77 -35.41 -40.92
CA PRO A 23 -23.53 -36.22 -39.98
C PRO A 23 -23.61 -37.67 -40.47
N ARG A 24 -22.49 -38.40 -40.44
CA ARG A 24 -22.44 -39.83 -40.81
C ARG A 24 -21.53 -40.70 -39.95
N ARG A 25 -20.89 -40.17 -38.90
CA ARG A 25 -19.93 -40.94 -38.08
C ARG A 25 -20.53 -41.80 -36.96
N GLY A 26 -21.83 -41.74 -36.69
CA GLY A 26 -22.45 -42.50 -35.58
C GLY A 26 -22.52 -44.02 -35.79
N LYS A 27 -22.47 -44.52 -37.04
CA LYS A 27 -22.58 -45.96 -37.34
C LYS A 27 -21.21 -46.67 -37.39
N GLU A 28 -20.18 -46.05 -37.96
CA GLU A 28 -18.87 -46.68 -38.13
C GLU A 28 -18.10 -46.86 -36.80
N THR A 29 -18.29 -45.99 -35.82
CA THR A 29 -17.66 -46.12 -34.49
C THR A 29 -18.40 -47.07 -33.54
N ALA A 30 -19.62 -47.50 -33.87
CA ALA A 30 -20.38 -48.44 -33.04
C ALA A 30 -19.88 -49.88 -33.23
N GLU A 31 -19.58 -50.26 -34.47
CA GLU A 31 -19.00 -51.56 -34.79
C GLU A 31 -17.59 -51.70 -34.20
N GLU A 32 -16.72 -50.68 -34.28
CA GLU A 32 -15.36 -50.73 -33.72
C GLU A 32 -15.33 -50.86 -32.19
N VAL A 33 -16.31 -50.27 -31.49
CA VAL A 33 -16.41 -50.36 -30.02
C VAL A 33 -16.97 -51.71 -29.59
N ASP A 34 -17.98 -52.24 -30.28
CA ASP A 34 -18.49 -53.60 -30.01
C ASP A 34 -17.40 -54.65 -30.31
N GLU A 35 -16.60 -54.48 -31.36
CA GLU A 35 -15.47 -55.36 -31.70
C GLU A 35 -14.34 -55.31 -30.66
N THR A 36 -14.13 -54.13 -30.05
CA THR A 36 -13.13 -53.94 -28.97
C THR A 36 -13.63 -54.54 -27.65
N ILE A 37 -14.92 -54.41 -27.35
CA ILE A 37 -15.55 -55.02 -26.18
C ILE A 37 -15.50 -56.55 -26.30
N ASP A 38 -15.81 -57.12 -27.47
CA ASP A 38 -15.72 -58.55 -27.70
C ASP A 38 -14.27 -59.07 -27.65
N ARG A 39 -13.27 -58.29 -28.08
CA ARG A 39 -11.84 -58.60 -27.91
C ARG A 39 -11.34 -58.56 -26.47
N VAL A 40 -11.87 -57.65 -25.65
CA VAL A 40 -11.53 -57.56 -24.22
C VAL A 40 -12.17 -58.72 -23.46
N ILE A 41 -13.40 -59.09 -23.81
CA ILE A 41 -14.12 -60.22 -23.21
C ILE A 41 -13.46 -61.55 -23.59
N SER A 42 -12.93 -61.69 -24.81
CA SER A 42 -12.21 -62.91 -25.22
C SER A 42 -10.88 -63.12 -24.47
N HIS A 43 -10.33 -62.07 -23.84
CA HIS A 43 -9.11 -62.15 -23.04
C HIS A 43 -9.37 -62.44 -21.55
N ILE A 44 -10.61 -62.27 -21.08
CA ILE A 44 -11.02 -62.61 -19.72
C ILE A 44 -11.49 -64.07 -19.77
N GLY A 45 -10.54 -64.99 -19.57
CA GLY A 45 -10.78 -66.43 -19.67
C GLY A 45 -11.97 -66.93 -18.84
N ASP A 46 -12.52 -68.05 -19.31
CA ASP A 46 -13.81 -68.69 -19.01
C ASP A 46 -13.98 -69.23 -17.58
N ARG A 47 -13.65 -68.44 -16.54
CA ARG A 47 -13.66 -68.93 -15.13
C ARG A 47 -14.90 -68.54 -14.32
N THR A 48 -15.87 -67.80 -14.85
CA THR A 48 -17.22 -67.65 -14.24
C THR A 48 -18.20 -67.00 -15.23
N PRO A 49 -19.03 -67.78 -15.95
CA PRO A 49 -19.91 -67.26 -17.02
C PRO A 49 -20.94 -66.22 -16.55
N GLU A 50 -21.33 -66.28 -15.28
CA GLU A 50 -22.39 -65.44 -14.70
C GLU A 50 -21.92 -64.00 -14.41
N TYR A 51 -20.71 -63.85 -13.88
CA TYR A 51 -20.10 -62.54 -13.61
C TYR A 51 -19.72 -61.80 -14.88
N THR A 52 -19.19 -62.50 -15.88
CA THR A 52 -18.85 -61.92 -17.20
C THR A 52 -20.11 -61.41 -17.92
N ARG A 53 -21.24 -62.12 -17.80
CA ARG A 53 -22.53 -61.71 -18.39
C ARG A 53 -23.12 -60.48 -17.67
N LYS A 54 -23.03 -60.43 -16.34
CA LYS A 54 -23.46 -59.27 -15.53
C LYS A 54 -22.60 -58.03 -15.81
N ALA A 55 -21.28 -58.20 -15.89
CA ALA A 55 -20.34 -57.15 -16.25
C ALA A 55 -20.60 -56.61 -17.66
N LYS A 56 -20.85 -57.48 -18.66
CA LYS A 56 -21.21 -57.07 -20.04
C LYS A 56 -22.49 -56.24 -20.06
N GLY A 57 -23.50 -56.63 -19.26
CA GLY A 57 -24.75 -55.87 -19.11
C GLY A 57 -24.54 -54.48 -18.50
N ILE A 58 -23.78 -54.39 -17.40
CA ILE A 58 -23.49 -53.11 -16.72
C ILE A 58 -22.65 -52.19 -17.60
N PHE A 59 -21.62 -52.71 -18.27
CA PHE A 59 -20.76 -51.90 -19.14
C PHE A 59 -21.52 -51.36 -20.34
N LYS A 60 -22.33 -52.20 -20.99
CA LYS A 60 -23.15 -51.79 -22.15
C LYS A 60 -24.20 -50.75 -21.75
N GLU A 61 -24.83 -50.91 -20.59
CA GLU A 61 -25.81 -49.94 -20.08
C GLU A 61 -25.15 -48.62 -19.64
N THR A 62 -23.97 -48.67 -19.00
CA THR A 62 -23.23 -47.47 -18.59
C THR A 62 -22.74 -46.68 -19.80
N THR A 63 -22.22 -47.37 -20.81
CA THR A 63 -21.76 -46.74 -22.07
C THR A 63 -22.94 -46.13 -22.84
N ARG A 64 -24.10 -46.81 -22.84
CA ARG A 64 -25.35 -46.29 -23.43
C ARG A 64 -25.83 -45.04 -22.70
N ARG A 65 -25.84 -45.04 -21.37
CA ARG A 65 -26.25 -43.88 -20.55
C ARG A 65 -25.30 -42.70 -20.68
N LEU A 66 -23.98 -42.95 -20.73
CA LEU A 66 -22.99 -41.89 -20.98
C LEU A 66 -23.17 -41.27 -22.38
N ARG A 67 -23.45 -42.08 -23.41
CA ARG A 67 -23.84 -41.58 -24.74
C ARG A 67 -25.10 -40.73 -24.69
N GLU A 68 -26.15 -41.20 -24.00
CA GLU A 68 -27.39 -40.44 -23.89
C GLU A 68 -27.23 -39.14 -23.11
N ILE A 69 -26.27 -39.04 -22.19
CA ILE A 69 -25.95 -37.80 -21.47
C ILE A 69 -25.13 -36.86 -22.35
N ASP A 70 -24.16 -37.38 -23.13
CA ASP A 70 -23.33 -36.60 -24.06
C ASP A 70 -24.17 -36.07 -25.23
N ASP A 71 -25.00 -36.92 -25.85
CA ASP A 71 -25.95 -36.53 -26.90
C ASP A 71 -26.97 -35.51 -26.38
N ARG A 72 -27.47 -35.67 -25.13
CA ARG A 72 -28.36 -34.69 -24.50
C ARG A 72 -27.62 -33.39 -24.16
N GLY A 73 -26.38 -33.45 -23.70
CA GLY A 73 -25.55 -32.29 -23.42
C GLY A 73 -25.25 -31.50 -24.70
N GLU A 74 -24.92 -32.17 -25.79
CA GLU A 74 -24.69 -31.57 -27.10
C GLU A 74 -25.98 -30.97 -27.67
N ASP A 75 -27.13 -31.64 -27.54
CA ASP A 75 -28.43 -31.13 -27.99
C ASP A 75 -28.93 -29.95 -27.11
N TYR A 76 -28.71 -29.97 -25.79
CA TYR A 76 -29.00 -28.83 -24.91
C TYR A 76 -28.14 -27.61 -25.23
N THR A 77 -26.84 -27.83 -25.46
CA THR A 77 -25.89 -26.78 -25.87
C THR A 77 -26.31 -26.25 -27.25
N GLN A 78 -26.59 -27.11 -28.23
CA GLN A 78 -27.05 -26.69 -29.55
C GLN A 78 -28.41 -25.96 -29.53
N ARG A 79 -29.32 -26.27 -28.61
CA ARG A 79 -30.63 -25.59 -28.48
C ARG A 79 -30.55 -24.24 -27.78
N ILE A 80 -29.75 -24.09 -26.73
CA ILE A 80 -29.53 -22.79 -26.06
C ILE A 80 -28.83 -21.81 -27.01
N PHE A 81 -27.89 -22.29 -27.83
CA PHE A 81 -27.08 -21.46 -28.72
C PHE A 81 -27.60 -21.32 -30.17
N ARG A 82 -28.72 -21.97 -30.55
CA ARG A 82 -29.52 -21.69 -31.77
C ARG A 82 -30.69 -20.75 -31.49
N SER A 83 -30.56 -19.84 -30.53
CA SER A 83 -31.59 -18.82 -30.35
C SER A 83 -31.62 -17.92 -31.60
N LYS A 84 -32.79 -17.84 -32.26
CA LYS A 84 -33.07 -16.88 -33.35
C LYS A 84 -32.48 -15.47 -33.15
N PRO A 85 -32.43 -14.88 -31.93
CA PRO A 85 -31.78 -13.59 -31.71
C PRO A 85 -30.28 -13.54 -32.02
N LEU A 86 -29.50 -14.59 -31.73
CA LEU A 86 -28.05 -14.59 -31.97
C LEU A 86 -27.75 -14.58 -33.49
N ASP A 87 -28.54 -15.33 -34.24
CA ASP A 87 -28.46 -15.37 -35.70
C ASP A 87 -28.86 -14.04 -36.34
N ALA A 88 -29.91 -13.39 -35.82
CA ALA A 88 -30.33 -12.07 -36.26
C ALA A 88 -29.27 -10.99 -35.96
N LEU A 89 -28.64 -11.06 -34.78
CA LEU A 89 -27.55 -10.17 -34.39
C LEU A 89 -26.33 -10.34 -35.29
N MET A 90 -25.94 -11.59 -35.59
CA MET A 90 -24.85 -11.88 -36.52
C MET A 90 -25.15 -11.42 -37.95
N GLU A 91 -26.39 -11.58 -38.42
CA GLU A 91 -26.81 -11.04 -39.72
C GLU A 91 -26.77 -9.51 -39.74
N GLY A 92 -27.19 -8.85 -38.66
CA GLY A 92 -27.10 -7.40 -38.50
C GLY A 92 -25.65 -6.90 -38.55
N ILE A 93 -24.75 -7.54 -37.81
CA ILE A 93 -23.32 -7.21 -37.77
C ILE A 93 -22.69 -7.33 -39.16
N LEU A 94 -22.99 -8.41 -39.90
CA LEU A 94 -22.39 -8.63 -41.22
C LEU A 94 -22.96 -7.70 -42.30
N LYS A 95 -24.27 -7.42 -42.24
CA LYS A 95 -24.97 -6.52 -43.16
C LYS A 95 -24.51 -5.07 -43.00
N TYR A 96 -24.34 -4.60 -41.75
CA TYR A 96 -23.95 -3.23 -41.43
C TYR A 96 -22.52 -3.11 -40.88
N LYS A 97 -21.61 -4.01 -41.29
CA LYS A 97 -20.24 -4.13 -40.75
C LYS A 97 -19.46 -2.82 -40.65
N LYS A 98 -19.61 -1.89 -41.61
CA LYS A 98 -18.97 -0.55 -41.56
C LYS A 98 -19.56 0.32 -40.47
N THR A 99 -20.89 0.38 -40.41
CA THR A 99 -21.61 1.17 -39.42
C THR A 99 -21.38 0.63 -38.02
N VAL A 100 -21.44 -0.68 -37.82
CA VAL A 100 -21.18 -1.32 -36.53
C VAL A 100 -19.75 -1.05 -36.07
N PHE A 101 -18.76 -1.26 -36.93
CA PHE A 101 -17.37 -0.93 -36.60
C PHE A 101 -17.19 0.53 -36.21
N ALA A 102 -17.76 1.47 -37.00
CA ALA A 102 -17.66 2.90 -36.71
C ALA A 102 -18.36 3.28 -35.39
N ILE A 103 -19.55 2.72 -35.12
CA ILE A 103 -20.26 2.92 -33.86
C ILE A 103 -19.45 2.38 -32.69
N THR A 104 -18.86 1.19 -32.79
CA THR A 104 -18.01 0.64 -31.73
C THR A 104 -16.81 1.53 -31.46
N VAL A 105 -16.13 2.01 -32.50
CA VAL A 105 -15.00 2.96 -32.37
C VAL A 105 -15.44 4.24 -31.66
N VAL A 106 -16.51 4.88 -32.15
CA VAL A 106 -17.01 6.13 -31.57
C VAL A 106 -17.45 5.92 -30.13
N PHE A 107 -18.18 4.84 -29.84
CA PHE A 107 -18.63 4.50 -28.50
C PHE A 107 -17.44 4.29 -27.54
N SER A 108 -16.44 3.49 -27.93
CA SER A 108 -15.24 3.28 -27.13
C SER A 108 -14.47 4.58 -26.87
N ILE A 109 -14.34 5.44 -27.88
CA ILE A 109 -13.69 6.75 -27.74
C ILE A 109 -14.49 7.64 -26.79
N LEU A 110 -15.82 7.70 -26.93
CA LEU A 110 -16.67 8.53 -26.09
C LEU A 110 -16.64 8.07 -24.63
N ILE A 111 -16.71 6.76 -24.38
CA ILE A 111 -16.66 6.22 -23.01
C ILE A 111 -15.29 6.46 -22.37
N ALA A 112 -14.21 6.29 -23.13
CA ALA A 112 -12.87 6.58 -22.65
C ALA A 112 -12.69 8.08 -22.40
N TYR A 113 -13.15 8.93 -23.32
CA TYR A 113 -13.11 10.37 -23.17
C TYR A 113 -13.87 10.82 -21.91
N TRP A 114 -15.09 10.32 -21.71
CA TRP A 114 -15.88 10.67 -20.53
C TRP A 114 -15.31 10.13 -19.22
N GLY A 115 -14.79 8.90 -19.21
CA GLY A 115 -14.23 8.29 -18.01
C GLY A 115 -12.84 8.78 -17.65
N VAL A 116 -11.99 9.10 -18.63
CA VAL A 116 -10.58 9.48 -18.43
C VAL A 116 -10.38 10.99 -18.43
N LEU A 117 -11.11 11.74 -19.27
CA LEU A 117 -10.94 13.18 -19.50
C LEU A 117 -12.21 13.99 -19.16
N GLY A 118 -13.17 13.42 -18.42
CA GLY A 118 -14.53 13.96 -18.28
C GLY A 118 -14.68 15.45 -17.93
N PRO A 119 -15.91 16.00 -18.02
CA PRO A 119 -16.18 17.46 -18.14
C PRO A 119 -15.45 18.40 -17.17
N GLY A 120 -15.22 17.99 -15.91
CA GLY A 120 -14.50 18.79 -14.91
C GLY A 120 -13.01 19.02 -15.23
N TYR A 121 -12.37 18.11 -15.97
CA TYR A 121 -10.96 18.24 -16.38
C TYR A 121 -10.72 19.47 -17.26
N LEU A 122 -11.67 19.79 -18.15
CA LEU A 122 -11.57 20.97 -19.01
C LEU A 122 -11.79 22.24 -18.19
N GLU A 123 -12.79 22.28 -17.32
CA GLU A 123 -13.05 23.45 -16.45
C GLU A 123 -11.87 23.76 -15.53
N GLU A 124 -11.29 22.75 -14.85
CA GLU A 124 -10.14 22.96 -13.95
C GLU A 124 -8.88 23.39 -14.68
N LYS A 125 -8.61 22.84 -15.87
CA LYS A 125 -7.46 23.24 -16.69
C LYS A 125 -7.52 24.70 -17.12
N TYR A 126 -8.72 25.24 -17.39
CA TYR A 126 -8.89 26.64 -17.72
C TYR A 126 -8.81 27.57 -16.50
N ILE A 127 -9.08 27.06 -15.29
CA ILE A 127 -9.07 27.85 -14.05
C ILE A 127 -7.67 27.90 -13.40
N LYS A 128 -6.94 26.77 -13.35
CA LYS A 128 -5.71 26.64 -12.54
C LYS A 128 -4.38 26.79 -13.29
N GLY A 129 -4.38 26.94 -14.60
CA GLY A 129 -3.23 27.44 -15.36
C GLY A 129 -1.97 26.55 -15.47
N ASN A 130 -1.80 25.48 -14.69
CA ASN A 130 -0.69 24.51 -14.80
C ASN A 130 -1.13 23.08 -14.45
N ASP A 131 -0.46 22.09 -15.06
CA ASP A 131 -0.44 20.62 -14.82
C ASP A 131 -1.68 19.92 -14.22
N VAL A 132 -2.87 20.19 -14.77
CA VAL A 132 -4.05 19.40 -14.40
C VAL A 132 -3.89 17.95 -14.88
N LYS A 133 -3.83 17.02 -13.91
CA LYS A 133 -3.77 15.57 -14.12
C LYS A 133 -5.13 15.07 -14.67
N PRO A 134 -5.15 14.14 -15.64
CA PRO A 134 -6.40 13.54 -16.13
C PRO A 134 -7.24 12.97 -14.99
N ARG A 135 -8.58 13.01 -15.09
CA ARG A 135 -9.51 12.49 -14.06
C ARG A 135 -9.20 11.07 -13.60
N LEU A 136 -8.72 10.22 -14.50
CA LEU A 136 -8.29 8.86 -14.15
C LEU A 136 -7.05 8.86 -13.25
N GLN A 137 -6.09 9.74 -13.54
CA GLN A 137 -4.84 9.86 -12.77
C GLN A 137 -5.09 10.53 -11.41
N GLU A 138 -5.97 11.54 -11.36
CA GLU A 138 -6.41 12.19 -10.12
C GLU A 138 -7.12 11.23 -9.16
N LYS A 139 -7.85 10.25 -9.71
CA LYS A 139 -8.50 9.21 -8.91
C LYS A 139 -7.51 8.16 -8.36
N ILE A 140 -6.28 8.07 -8.89
CA ILE A 140 -5.28 7.12 -8.38
C ILE A 140 -4.74 7.68 -7.07
N ARG A 141 -5.14 7.09 -5.95
CA ARG A 141 -4.66 7.46 -4.62
C ARG A 141 -3.84 6.33 -4.04
N GLY A 142 -2.79 6.70 -3.29
CA GLY A 142 -1.97 5.80 -2.48
C GLY A 142 -2.44 5.69 -1.03
N ASP A 143 -3.64 6.18 -0.70
CA ASP A 143 -4.15 6.21 0.67
C ASP A 143 -4.21 4.79 1.26
N PHE A 144 -3.68 4.62 2.48
CA PHE A 144 -3.73 3.35 3.23
C PHE A 144 -5.16 2.80 3.38
N GLU A 145 -6.18 3.66 3.40
CA GLU A 145 -7.61 3.28 3.43
C GLU A 145 -8.04 2.42 2.25
N ALA A 146 -7.45 2.63 1.07
CA ALA A 146 -7.77 1.82 -0.11
C ALA A 146 -7.36 0.34 0.07
N TYR A 147 -6.53 0.07 1.09
CA TYR A 147 -6.04 -1.24 1.46
C TYR A 147 -6.71 -1.80 2.72
N LEU A 148 -7.49 -1.01 3.47
CA LEU A 148 -8.20 -1.48 4.65
C LEU A 148 -9.53 -2.17 4.30
N PRO A 149 -9.94 -3.20 5.07
CA PRO A 149 -11.27 -3.77 4.93
C PRO A 149 -12.35 -2.78 5.36
N GLY A 150 -13.35 -2.58 4.47
CA GLY A 150 -14.46 -1.67 4.75
C GLY A 150 -15.31 -2.14 5.93
N GLY A 151 -15.70 -1.20 6.78
CA GLY A 151 -16.46 -1.41 8.01
C GLY A 151 -15.66 -2.00 9.18
N SER A 152 -14.34 -2.14 9.04
CA SER A 152 -13.48 -2.66 10.12
C SER A 152 -13.34 -1.66 11.28
N ASP A 153 -13.04 -2.15 12.47
CA ASP A 153 -12.80 -1.26 13.62
C ASP A 153 -11.53 -0.42 13.43
N ALA A 154 -10.51 -0.97 12.75
CA ALA A 154 -9.31 -0.23 12.35
C ALA A 154 -9.66 0.97 11.45
N GLU A 155 -10.58 0.83 10.49
CA GLU A 155 -11.03 1.93 9.66
C GLU A 155 -11.73 3.02 10.49
N LYS A 156 -12.59 2.66 11.45
CA LYS A 156 -13.28 3.63 12.32
C LYS A 156 -12.28 4.40 13.19
N VAL A 157 -11.31 3.71 13.79
CA VAL A 157 -10.27 4.33 14.61
C VAL A 157 -9.40 5.26 13.76
N LEU A 158 -9.04 4.84 12.54
CA LEU A 158 -8.28 5.67 11.60
C LEU A 158 -9.03 6.96 11.25
N PHE A 159 -10.33 6.88 10.95
CA PHE A 159 -11.15 8.07 10.69
C PHE A 159 -11.25 9.01 11.90
N GLU A 160 -11.30 8.44 13.11
CA GLU A 160 -11.30 9.23 14.33
C GLU A 160 -9.97 9.98 14.53
N VAL A 161 -8.83 9.29 14.36
CA VAL A 161 -7.50 9.90 14.46
C VAL A 161 -7.37 11.04 13.44
N LYS A 162 -7.83 10.83 12.20
CA LYS A 162 -7.83 11.85 11.13
C LYS A 162 -8.59 13.13 11.45
N LYS A 163 -9.55 13.10 12.38
CA LYS A 163 -10.28 14.31 12.76
C LYS A 163 -9.38 15.34 13.42
N ASN A 164 -8.34 14.87 14.13
CA ASN A 164 -7.50 15.71 14.98
C ASN A 164 -6.01 15.65 14.63
N TRP A 165 -5.53 14.55 14.02
CA TRP A 165 -4.12 14.29 13.73
C TRP A 165 -3.87 13.80 12.30
N SER A 166 -2.63 13.94 11.83
CA SER A 166 -2.21 13.35 10.57
C SER A 166 -2.01 11.84 10.68
N THR A 167 -2.46 11.10 9.67
CA THR A 167 -2.13 9.68 9.47
C THR A 167 -1.07 9.47 8.39
N ASP A 168 -0.76 10.51 7.63
CA ASP A 168 0.21 10.45 6.53
C ASP A 168 1.52 11.02 7.05
N LEU A 169 2.48 10.14 7.30
CA LEU A 169 3.75 10.51 7.91
C LEU A 169 4.87 10.49 6.88
N ALA A 170 5.78 11.43 7.01
CA ALA A 170 7.06 11.46 6.32
C ALA A 170 8.16 11.78 7.33
N THR A 171 9.37 11.31 7.05
CA THR A 171 10.53 11.50 7.91
C THR A 171 11.67 12.09 7.08
N VAL A 172 12.37 13.07 7.62
CA VAL A 172 13.67 13.49 7.12
C VAL A 172 14.73 12.80 7.98
N PHE A 173 15.54 11.97 7.34
CA PHE A 173 16.71 11.34 7.93
C PHE A 173 17.88 12.33 7.84
N ILE A 174 18.51 12.65 8.97
CA ILE A 174 19.53 13.70 9.10
C ILE A 174 20.84 13.04 9.52
N GLU A 175 21.94 13.35 8.84
CA GLU A 175 23.28 12.79 9.08
C GLU A 175 24.32 13.91 9.13
N THR A 176 25.19 13.92 10.15
CA THR A 176 26.36 14.79 10.17
C THR A 176 27.49 14.18 9.34
N ASN A 177 28.56 14.95 9.10
CA ASN A 177 29.71 14.45 8.37
C ASN A 177 30.56 13.44 9.18
N ASN A 178 30.47 13.45 10.53
CA ASN A 178 31.12 12.48 11.42
C ASN A 178 30.82 11.02 11.04
N LYS A 179 29.59 10.72 10.61
CA LYS A 179 29.22 9.40 10.10
C LYS A 179 30.14 8.89 8.99
N PHE A 180 30.59 9.78 8.10
CA PHE A 180 31.35 9.45 6.90
C PHE A 180 32.86 9.65 7.09
N ASP A 181 33.24 10.55 7.99
CA ASP A 181 34.62 10.86 8.34
C ASP A 181 34.78 10.85 9.87
N PRO A 182 35.34 9.77 10.45
CA PRO A 182 35.55 9.67 11.90
C PRO A 182 36.50 10.72 12.50
N THR A 183 37.14 11.56 11.68
CA THR A 183 37.96 12.68 12.16
C THR A 183 37.16 13.96 12.39
N ASP A 184 35.92 13.99 11.92
CA ASP A 184 35.00 15.09 12.11
C ASP A 184 34.30 14.96 13.45
N GLU A 185 34.33 16.01 14.28
CA GLU A 185 33.77 15.98 15.64
C GLU A 185 32.33 16.54 15.70
N THR A 186 31.70 16.81 14.55
CA THR A 186 30.36 17.41 14.48
C THR A 186 29.30 16.49 15.06
N ASN A 187 28.64 16.93 16.12
CA ASN A 187 27.61 16.21 16.85
C ASN A 187 26.21 16.76 16.50
N ILE A 188 25.20 15.89 16.42
CA ILE A 188 23.79 16.30 16.27
C ILE A 188 23.34 17.30 17.34
N THR A 189 23.94 17.23 18.53
CA THR A 189 23.63 18.11 19.67
C THR A 189 24.30 19.47 19.61
N ASP A 190 25.18 19.72 18.64
CA ASP A 190 25.82 21.02 18.49
C ASP A 190 24.79 22.10 18.14
N TYR A 191 24.90 23.28 18.76
CA TYR A 191 24.00 24.40 18.51
C TYR A 191 23.78 24.72 17.02
N ASN A 192 24.86 24.70 16.21
CA ASN A 192 24.76 24.99 14.78
C ASN A 192 23.97 23.93 14.02
N VAL A 193 24.11 22.65 14.41
CA VAL A 193 23.35 21.54 13.82
C VAL A 193 21.89 21.64 14.22
N LEU A 194 21.59 21.82 15.51
CA LEU A 194 20.21 21.98 15.98
C LEU A 194 19.50 23.18 15.36
N LYS A 195 20.24 24.27 15.14
CA LYS A 195 19.77 25.46 14.45
C LYS A 195 19.45 25.17 12.99
N GLU A 196 20.32 24.47 12.28
CA GLU A 196 20.06 24.04 10.90
C GLU A 196 18.81 23.15 10.79
N ILE A 197 18.63 22.23 11.73
CA ILE A 197 17.41 21.41 11.82
C ILE A 197 16.18 22.31 12.06
N SER A 198 16.28 23.29 12.96
CA SER A 198 15.20 24.25 13.24
C SER A 198 14.86 25.14 12.05
N ASP A 199 15.87 25.60 11.29
CA ASP A 199 15.66 26.40 10.09
C ASP A 199 14.90 25.59 9.03
N VAL A 200 15.19 24.30 8.91
CA VAL A 200 14.45 23.37 8.04
C VAL A 200 13.01 23.15 8.55
N GLU A 201 12.81 22.96 9.86
CA GLU A 201 11.46 22.88 10.45
C GLU A 201 10.61 24.12 10.12
N GLU A 202 11.18 25.32 10.27
CA GLU A 202 10.50 26.59 9.97
C GLU A 202 10.28 26.81 8.48
N ALA A 203 11.22 26.37 7.63
CA ALA A 203 11.04 26.42 6.18
C ALA A 203 9.90 25.48 5.75
N LEU A 204 9.82 24.29 6.34
CA LEU A 204 8.80 23.27 6.04
C LEU A 204 7.41 23.71 6.52
N ASN A 205 7.29 24.05 7.81
CA ASN A 205 6.06 24.48 8.46
C ASN A 205 6.14 25.96 8.87
N TYR A 206 5.99 26.85 7.89
CA TYR A 206 6.12 28.29 8.11
C TYR A 206 4.87 28.88 8.77
N ASN A 207 3.72 28.20 8.70
CA ASN A 207 2.47 28.66 9.30
C ASN A 207 1.90 27.62 10.27
N LYS A 208 2.54 27.45 11.42
CA LYS A 208 2.20 26.43 12.44
C LYS A 208 0.74 26.40 12.92
N LEU A 209 -0.03 27.47 12.73
CA LEU A 209 -1.42 27.60 13.20
C LEU A 209 -2.46 27.16 12.16
N ASP A 210 -2.05 26.89 10.92
CA ASP A 210 -2.97 26.64 9.81
C ASP A 210 -3.43 25.17 9.71
N LYS A 211 -2.80 24.26 10.45
CA LYS A 211 -2.97 22.80 10.38
C LYS A 211 -2.65 22.22 9.00
N GLY A 212 -1.61 22.73 8.34
CA GLY A 212 -1.12 22.29 7.05
C GLY A 212 -2.05 22.66 5.88
N ARG A 213 -2.72 23.81 5.94
CA ARG A 213 -3.62 24.29 4.88
C ARG A 213 -2.87 25.02 3.77
N GLU A 214 -1.82 25.76 4.12
CA GLU A 214 -1.02 26.56 3.23
C GLU A 214 0.30 25.86 2.87
N ASP A 215 0.94 25.20 3.84
CA ASP A 215 2.23 24.52 3.64
C ASP A 215 2.15 23.00 3.56
N GLY A 216 0.99 22.42 3.92
CA GLY A 216 0.76 20.97 3.90
C GLY A 216 1.36 20.21 5.09
N ILE A 217 1.94 20.89 6.09
CA ILE A 217 2.57 20.28 7.26
C ILE A 217 1.78 20.61 8.52
N ILE A 218 1.30 19.58 9.24
CA ILE A 218 0.57 19.74 10.49
C ILE A 218 1.53 19.94 11.67
N PHE A 219 2.61 19.16 11.71
CA PHE A 219 3.65 19.25 12.73
C PHE A 219 4.99 18.78 12.19
N CYS A 220 6.08 19.31 12.76
CA CYS A 220 7.42 18.77 12.65
C CYS A 220 7.89 18.39 14.06
N PHE A 221 8.54 17.24 14.20
CA PHE A 221 9.07 16.78 15.48
C PHE A 221 10.46 16.21 15.29
N SER A 222 11.45 16.83 15.93
CA SER A 222 12.84 16.37 15.95
C SER A 222 13.47 16.61 17.33
N ILE A 223 14.74 16.25 17.48
CA ILE A 223 15.53 16.60 18.67
C ILE A 223 15.59 18.12 18.92
N SER A 224 15.58 18.94 17.87
CA SER A 224 15.55 20.41 17.98
C SER A 224 14.22 20.90 18.55
N THR A 225 13.10 20.37 18.05
CA THR A 225 11.75 20.63 18.60
C THR A 225 11.65 20.27 20.08
N LEU A 226 12.23 19.12 20.46
CA LEU A 226 12.22 18.66 21.85
C LEU A 226 13.01 19.61 22.76
N ILE A 227 14.23 19.98 22.38
CA ILE A 227 15.07 20.92 23.14
C ILE A 227 14.40 22.30 23.28
N LYS A 228 13.83 22.85 22.19
CA LYS A 228 13.05 24.10 22.23
C LYS A 228 11.88 24.00 23.21
N THR A 229 11.18 22.85 23.22
CA THR A 229 10.04 22.64 24.11
C THR A 229 10.45 22.52 25.57
N LEU A 230 11.51 21.77 25.87
CA LEU A 230 12.03 21.66 27.24
C LEU A 230 12.50 23.02 27.75
N HIS A 231 13.22 23.79 26.94
CA HIS A 231 13.66 25.13 27.28
C HIS A 231 12.47 26.07 27.53
N ASN A 232 11.47 26.08 26.63
CA ASN A 232 10.31 26.95 26.77
C ASN A 232 9.46 26.62 28.00
N ILE A 233 9.17 25.34 28.25
CA ILE A 233 8.38 24.93 29.40
C ILE A 233 9.14 25.23 30.69
N THR A 234 10.45 24.98 30.74
CA THR A 234 11.27 25.28 31.93
C THR A 234 11.22 26.77 32.28
N ASN A 235 11.40 27.64 31.30
CA ASN A 235 11.33 29.09 31.49
C ASN A 235 9.92 29.56 31.87
N ALA A 236 8.89 28.97 31.28
CA ALA A 236 7.51 29.32 31.58
C ALA A 236 7.08 28.87 32.98
N VAL A 237 7.58 27.73 33.46
CA VAL A 237 7.41 27.28 34.85
C VAL A 237 8.05 28.28 35.81
N GLU A 238 9.30 28.68 35.56
CA GLU A 238 9.97 29.72 36.37
C GLU A 238 9.19 31.04 36.37
N ALA A 239 8.78 31.51 35.19
CA ALA A 239 8.01 32.74 35.02
C ALA A 239 6.70 32.70 35.80
N ALA A 240 5.92 31.63 35.65
CA ALA A 240 4.62 31.49 36.29
C ALA A 240 4.74 31.40 37.82
N PHE A 241 5.74 30.69 38.34
CA PHE A 241 6.01 30.69 39.78
C PHE A 241 6.37 32.08 40.31
N LEU A 242 7.21 32.83 39.59
CA LEU A 242 7.56 34.19 40.00
C LEU A 242 6.38 35.17 39.85
N GLU A 243 5.53 35.00 38.85
CA GLU A 243 4.29 35.80 38.67
C GLU A 243 3.29 35.53 39.79
N GLU A 244 3.11 34.26 40.17
CA GLU A 244 2.23 33.90 41.26
C GLU A 244 2.74 34.43 42.63
N LEU A 245 4.06 34.44 42.83
CA LEU A 245 4.66 35.10 44.00
C LEU A 245 4.48 36.63 43.98
N ASN A 246 4.31 37.22 42.79
CA ASN A 246 4.08 38.65 42.57
C ASN A 246 2.60 39.01 42.75
N SER A 247 2.13 38.98 43.99
CA SER A 247 0.75 39.32 44.34
C SER A 247 0.59 40.78 44.76
N GLU A 248 -0.65 41.26 44.89
CA GLU A 248 -0.94 42.57 45.52
C GLU A 248 -0.29 42.71 46.91
N ARG A 249 -0.04 41.58 47.59
CA ARG A 249 0.56 41.50 48.90
C ARG A 249 2.09 41.56 48.88
N PHE A 250 2.72 41.12 47.79
CA PHE A 250 4.17 41.04 47.62
C PHE A 250 4.61 41.53 46.23
N PRO A 251 4.43 42.82 45.89
CA PRO A 251 4.65 43.29 44.54
C PRO A 251 6.15 43.43 44.21
N PHE A 252 6.53 42.99 43.01
CA PHE A 252 7.81 43.27 42.37
C PHE A 252 7.66 43.40 40.85
N GLU A 253 8.54 44.17 40.19
CA GLU A 253 8.49 44.35 38.74
C GLU A 253 9.17 43.17 38.04
N LEU A 254 8.38 42.33 37.37
CA LEU A 254 8.88 41.28 36.48
C LEU A 254 9.28 41.90 35.13
N PRO A 255 10.49 41.63 34.61
CA PRO A 255 10.86 41.96 33.24
C PRO A 255 9.95 41.29 32.20
N ASP A 256 9.76 41.94 31.05
CA ASP A 256 9.13 41.34 29.87
C ASP A 256 9.84 40.06 29.34
N GLN A 257 11.06 39.80 29.83
CA GLN A 257 11.95 38.68 29.46
C GLN A 257 11.37 37.29 29.81
N PHE A 258 10.43 37.24 30.76
CA PHE A 258 9.77 36.01 31.20
C PHE A 258 8.71 35.50 30.20
N LYS A 259 8.42 36.26 29.14
CA LYS A 259 7.72 35.76 27.95
C LYS A 259 8.71 34.94 27.13
N GLY A 260 8.91 33.69 27.52
CA GLY A 260 9.83 32.77 26.86
C GLY A 260 9.68 32.79 25.34
N ASN A 261 10.80 32.90 24.63
CA ASN A 261 10.83 32.67 23.19
C ASN A 261 11.05 31.18 22.95
N TYR A 262 10.25 30.60 22.06
CA TYR A 262 10.38 29.22 21.63
C TYR A 262 11.62 29.07 20.73
N THR A 263 12.81 29.07 21.34
CA THR A 263 14.11 29.09 20.65
C THR A 263 15.10 28.13 21.32
N ILE A 264 16.07 27.67 20.54
CA ILE A 264 17.18 26.84 21.05
C ILE A 264 18.07 27.72 21.95
N PRO A 265 18.49 27.24 23.13
CA PRO A 265 19.49 27.94 23.94
C PRO A 265 20.80 28.15 23.16
N GLU A 266 21.39 29.34 23.21
CA GLU A 266 22.71 29.58 22.58
C GLU A 266 23.88 28.94 23.36
N ASP A 267 23.67 28.62 24.64
CA ASP A 267 24.69 27.98 25.48
C ASP A 267 24.65 26.45 25.32
N GLN A 268 25.71 25.89 24.74
CA GLN A 268 25.88 24.45 24.57
C GLN A 268 25.72 23.67 25.88
N ARG A 269 26.12 24.23 27.03
CA ARG A 269 25.97 23.54 28.32
C ARG A 269 24.52 23.29 28.69
N LEU A 270 23.64 24.26 28.38
CA LEU A 270 22.20 24.10 28.60
C LEU A 270 21.61 23.09 27.63
N ILE A 271 22.08 23.08 26.38
CA ILE A 271 21.68 22.06 25.39
C ILE A 271 22.05 20.66 25.90
N ASP A 272 23.29 20.46 26.35
CA ASP A 272 23.76 19.19 26.89
C ASP A 272 22.97 18.78 28.14
N GLU A 273 22.59 19.74 29.00
CA GLU A 273 21.75 19.49 30.16
C GLU A 273 20.35 19.01 29.75
N PHE A 274 19.70 19.68 28.78
CA PHE A 274 18.40 19.25 28.26
C PHE A 274 18.48 17.89 27.56
N PHE A 275 19.54 17.66 26.78
CA PHE A 275 19.75 16.40 26.08
C PHE A 275 19.91 15.22 27.05
N ASN A 276 20.72 15.40 28.10
CA ASN A 276 20.95 14.38 29.13
C ASN A 276 19.71 14.06 29.98
N ARG A 277 18.67 14.91 29.95
CA ARG A 277 17.37 14.64 30.61
C ARG A 277 16.49 13.68 29.81
N ILE A 278 16.78 13.47 28.53
CA ILE A 278 15.99 12.58 27.66
C ILE A 278 16.32 11.13 28.04
N PRO A 279 15.31 10.30 28.40
CA PRO A 279 15.55 8.90 28.70
C PRO A 279 16.18 8.16 27.51
N PRO A 280 17.16 7.25 27.73
CA PRO A 280 17.85 6.54 26.64
C PRO A 280 16.91 5.83 25.64
N ASN A 281 15.81 5.26 26.12
CA ASN A 281 14.83 4.55 25.28
C ASN A 281 14.07 5.51 24.35
N GLN A 282 13.84 6.76 24.77
CA GLN A 282 13.27 7.80 23.93
C GLN A 282 14.32 8.41 23.01
N LEU A 283 15.53 8.61 23.53
CA LEU A 283 16.64 9.20 22.80
C LEU A 283 17.01 8.36 21.56
N SER A 284 17.10 7.04 21.72
CA SER A 284 17.43 6.10 20.65
C SER A 284 16.38 6.01 19.53
N SER A 285 15.18 6.58 19.72
CA SER A 285 14.18 6.74 18.65
C SER A 285 14.36 8.00 17.80
N LEU A 286 15.16 8.97 18.27
CA LEU A 286 15.33 10.28 17.65
C LEU A 286 16.76 10.57 17.20
N VAL A 287 17.77 10.10 17.93
CA VAL A 287 19.18 10.29 17.62
C VAL A 287 19.96 8.99 17.79
N ALA A 288 21.00 8.80 16.97
CA ALA A 288 21.82 7.60 16.97
C ALA A 288 23.29 7.93 16.68
N ASP A 289 24.15 7.11 17.26
CA ASP A 289 25.57 7.00 16.92
C ASP A 289 25.72 5.73 16.05
N ILE A 290 25.89 5.92 14.75
CA ILE A 290 25.94 4.81 13.79
C ILE A 290 27.33 4.20 13.71
N ASN A 291 28.38 5.02 13.81
CA ASN A 291 29.77 4.56 13.64
C ASN A 291 30.38 4.00 14.96
N GLY A 292 29.73 4.23 16.10
CA GLY A 292 30.11 3.74 17.43
C GLY A 292 31.29 4.49 18.06
N ASP A 293 31.53 5.75 17.69
CA ASP A 293 32.63 6.57 18.19
C ASP A 293 32.27 7.39 19.45
N GLY A 294 31.00 7.35 19.88
CA GLY A 294 30.48 8.10 21.03
C GLY A 294 29.93 9.48 20.68
N ILE A 295 29.89 9.85 19.40
CA ILE A 295 29.29 11.09 18.88
C ILE A 295 27.96 10.72 18.20
N TYR A 296 26.89 11.43 18.53
CA TYR A 296 25.62 11.26 17.84
C TYR A 296 25.74 11.87 16.45
N ASP A 297 25.68 11.03 15.42
CA ASP A 297 25.91 11.40 14.02
C ASP A 297 24.64 11.44 13.17
N SER A 298 23.52 10.93 13.70
CA SER A 298 22.28 10.77 12.95
C SER A 298 21.05 11.15 13.77
N ALA A 299 20.05 11.74 13.14
CA ALA A 299 18.79 12.13 13.75
C ALA A 299 17.59 11.98 12.82
N LEU A 300 16.39 11.96 13.39
CA LEU A 300 15.12 11.93 12.67
C LEU A 300 14.32 13.22 12.90
N LEU A 301 13.71 13.72 11.83
CA LEU A 301 12.67 14.74 11.86
C LEU A 301 11.39 14.13 11.28
N LEU A 302 10.42 13.88 12.15
CA LEU A 302 9.10 13.35 11.81
C LEU A 302 8.16 14.48 11.39
N MET A 303 7.36 14.26 10.36
CA MET A 303 6.38 15.21 9.85
C MET A 303 5.01 14.58 9.71
N GLY A 304 3.99 15.25 10.22
CA GLY A 304 2.59 14.96 9.92
C GLY A 304 2.14 15.75 8.69
N LEU A 305 1.70 15.06 7.64
CA LEU A 305 1.27 15.68 6.38
C LEU A 305 -0.24 15.92 6.36
N SER A 306 -0.67 17.06 5.83
CA SER A 306 -2.08 17.38 5.63
C SER A 306 -2.60 16.78 4.33
N LYS A 307 -3.79 16.17 4.37
CA LYS A 307 -4.50 15.68 3.18
C LYS A 307 -5.25 16.78 2.42
N GLU A 308 -5.29 18.00 2.94
CA GLU A 308 -5.95 19.14 2.26
C GLU A 308 -5.16 19.61 1.04
N VAL A 309 -3.87 19.25 0.96
CA VAL A 309 -2.95 19.58 -0.14
C VAL A 309 -2.65 18.33 -0.98
N ASP A 310 -2.39 18.52 -2.28
CA ASP A 310 -1.93 17.44 -3.17
C ASP A 310 -0.59 16.89 -2.67
N GLN A 311 -0.55 15.59 -2.38
CA GLN A 311 0.61 14.96 -1.76
C GLN A 311 1.85 14.93 -2.67
N ASP A 312 1.67 14.93 -4.00
CA ASP A 312 2.80 14.95 -4.92
C ASP A 312 3.45 16.35 -4.92
N GLU A 313 2.65 17.40 -4.98
CA GLU A 313 3.12 18.79 -4.88
C GLU A 313 3.78 19.07 -3.52
N LEU A 314 3.18 18.55 -2.44
CA LEU A 314 3.70 18.71 -1.08
C LEU A 314 5.09 18.06 -0.93
N LEU A 315 5.23 16.80 -1.34
CA LEU A 315 6.52 16.09 -1.25
C LEU A 315 7.58 16.73 -2.16
N ASP A 316 7.19 17.30 -3.29
CA ASP A 316 8.08 18.08 -4.16
C ASP A 316 8.54 19.39 -3.49
N SER A 317 7.64 20.09 -2.80
CA SER A 317 7.94 21.27 -1.98
C SER A 317 8.88 20.93 -0.81
N ILE A 318 8.64 19.82 -0.11
CA ILE A 318 9.50 19.34 0.97
C ILE A 318 10.91 19.10 0.44
N GLN A 319 11.02 18.37 -0.68
CA GLN A 319 12.31 18.10 -1.32
C GLN A 319 13.03 19.40 -1.72
N GLU A 320 12.32 20.37 -2.30
CA GLU A 320 12.92 21.66 -2.69
C GLU A 320 13.47 22.45 -1.49
N LYS A 321 12.78 22.39 -0.34
CA LYS A 321 13.22 23.05 0.90
C LYS A 321 14.44 22.37 1.54
N ILE A 322 14.60 21.05 1.37
CA ILE A 322 15.76 20.31 1.89
C ILE A 322 16.93 20.21 0.90
N ASP A 323 16.69 20.42 -0.40
CA ASP A 323 17.72 20.36 -1.45
C ASP A 323 19.00 21.16 -1.14
N PRO A 324 18.96 22.34 -0.48
CA PRO A 324 20.18 23.05 -0.08
C PRO A 324 21.12 22.29 0.86
N TYR A 325 20.59 21.31 1.61
CA TYR A 325 21.25 20.48 2.62
C TYR A 325 21.41 19.02 2.16
N PHE A 326 21.01 18.71 0.92
CA PHE A 326 20.94 17.36 0.38
C PHE A 326 22.21 16.98 -0.37
N VAL A 327 22.74 15.76 -0.18
CA VAL A 327 23.87 15.22 -0.98
C VAL A 327 23.50 13.89 -1.60
N GLU A 328 23.21 13.94 -2.90
CA GLU A 328 23.05 12.83 -3.86
C GLU A 328 22.04 11.71 -3.53
N VAL A 329 21.16 11.46 -4.53
CA VAL A 329 20.04 10.48 -4.63
C VAL A 329 18.69 10.84 -4.00
N GLY A 330 18.13 12.00 -4.37
CA GLY A 330 16.78 12.42 -3.99
C GLY A 330 15.67 11.71 -4.79
N ILE A 331 14.42 11.91 -4.36
CA ILE A 331 13.19 11.37 -4.97
C ILE A 331 12.93 12.00 -6.35
N ARG A 332 13.45 13.21 -6.61
CA ARG A 332 13.32 13.91 -7.90
C ARG A 332 14.30 13.36 -8.94
N PRO A 333 13.84 12.90 -10.12
CA PRO A 333 14.72 12.60 -11.25
C PRO A 333 15.42 13.88 -11.75
N GLY A 334 16.67 14.10 -11.35
CA GLY A 334 17.51 15.19 -11.86
C GLY A 334 18.01 16.22 -10.85
N SER A 335 17.75 16.06 -9.55
CA SER A 335 18.42 16.83 -8.49
C SER A 335 19.88 16.37 -8.36
N LYS A 336 20.72 16.76 -9.33
CA LYS A 336 22.16 16.61 -9.23
C LYS A 336 22.70 17.85 -8.58
N ASP A 337 22.83 17.86 -7.25
CA ASP A 337 23.97 18.61 -6.73
C ASP A 337 25.21 17.78 -7.09
N THR A 338 25.99 18.27 -8.04
CA THR A 338 27.32 17.71 -8.25
C THR A 338 28.07 17.94 -6.96
N THR A 339 28.54 16.86 -6.33
CA THR A 339 29.21 16.71 -5.02
C THR A 339 30.10 17.88 -4.53
N GLY A 340 30.49 18.81 -5.40
CA GLY A 340 31.27 20.00 -5.09
C GLY A 340 30.53 21.30 -4.72
N GLU A 341 29.20 21.49 -4.86
CA GLU A 341 28.55 22.70 -4.29
C GLU A 341 28.23 22.54 -2.80
N TRP A 342 27.58 21.44 -2.40
CA TRP A 342 27.39 21.13 -0.98
C TRP A 342 28.71 21.10 -0.21
N MET A 343 29.77 20.44 -0.73
CA MET A 343 31.08 20.40 -0.06
C MET A 343 31.67 21.79 0.17
N LYS A 344 31.46 22.74 -0.76
CA LYS A 344 31.90 24.14 -0.55
C LYS A 344 31.10 24.83 0.54
N ARG A 345 29.78 24.57 0.63
CA ARG A 345 28.94 25.09 1.70
C ARG A 345 29.36 24.50 3.05
N TYR A 346 29.63 23.20 3.09
CA TYR A 346 30.14 22.49 4.26
C TYR A 346 31.48 23.07 4.74
N GLU A 347 32.47 23.15 3.84
CA GLU A 347 33.79 23.75 4.12
C GLU A 347 33.70 25.24 4.55
N SER A 348 32.64 25.94 4.13
CA SER A 348 32.37 27.33 4.55
C SER A 348 31.57 27.46 5.86
N GLY A 349 31.15 26.34 6.47
CA GLY A 349 30.32 26.29 7.67
C GLY A 349 28.87 26.74 7.45
N GLN A 350 28.37 26.68 6.21
CA GLN A 350 27.00 27.06 5.85
C GLN A 350 26.00 25.91 6.02
N VAL A 351 26.48 24.67 5.96
CA VAL A 351 25.69 23.45 6.17
C VAL A 351 26.52 22.50 7.01
N HIS A 352 25.86 21.73 7.87
CA HIS A 352 26.48 20.79 8.81
C HIS A 352 25.89 19.38 8.62
N CYS A 353 24.70 19.27 8.03
CA CYS A 353 24.00 18.02 7.85
C CYS A 353 23.74 17.66 6.39
N ARG A 354 23.55 16.36 6.17
CA ARG A 354 22.93 15.76 4.99
C ARG A 354 21.53 15.31 5.38
N MET A 355 20.54 15.65 4.57
CA MET A 355 19.15 15.31 4.84
C MET A 355 18.58 14.42 3.72
N THR A 356 17.76 13.43 4.04
CA THR A 356 17.06 12.59 3.03
C THR A 356 15.61 12.33 3.45
N VAL A 357 14.66 12.53 2.54
CA VAL A 357 13.24 12.23 2.80
C VAL A 357 12.97 10.73 2.65
N THR A 358 12.30 10.16 3.65
CA THR A 358 11.89 8.76 3.73
C THR A 358 10.58 8.60 4.51
N GLY A 359 10.16 7.36 4.75
CA GLY A 359 8.96 7.00 5.51
C GLY A 359 7.80 6.50 4.64
N PRO A 360 6.66 6.19 5.28
CA PRO A 360 5.57 5.49 4.61
C PRO A 360 4.95 6.25 3.43
N THR A 361 4.75 7.57 3.56
CA THR A 361 4.12 8.38 2.51
C THR A 361 5.04 8.58 1.29
N PRO A 362 6.32 8.97 1.45
CA PRO A 362 7.27 9.02 0.34
C PRO A 362 7.48 7.66 -0.33
N LEU A 363 7.48 6.56 0.42
CA LEU A 363 7.56 5.20 -0.12
C LEU A 363 6.35 4.89 -1.02
N ALA A 364 5.13 5.16 -0.55
CA ALA A 364 3.91 4.94 -1.33
C ALA A 364 3.90 5.75 -2.64
N ARG A 365 4.35 7.02 -2.59
CA ARG A 365 4.53 7.86 -3.78
C ARG A 365 5.57 7.27 -4.73
N MET A 366 6.75 6.90 -4.21
CA MET A 366 7.81 6.28 -5.02
C MET A 366 7.31 5.02 -5.74
N ILE A 367 6.58 4.13 -5.05
CA ILE A 367 6.02 2.92 -5.64
C ILE A 367 5.05 3.27 -6.78
N SER A 368 4.19 4.27 -6.57
CA SER A 368 3.26 4.75 -7.60
C SER A 368 3.99 5.30 -8.83
N ASP A 369 4.96 6.20 -8.62
CA ASP A 369 5.75 6.83 -9.67
C ASP A 369 6.59 5.81 -10.44
N ARG A 370 7.24 4.89 -9.73
CA ARG A 370 8.01 3.81 -10.33
C ARG A 370 7.11 2.90 -11.15
N THR A 371 5.97 2.51 -10.62
CA THR A 371 4.97 1.70 -11.35
C THR A 371 4.52 2.39 -12.63
N MET A 372 4.25 3.70 -12.57
CA MET A 372 3.83 4.48 -13.74
C MET A 372 4.95 4.61 -14.79
N LYS A 373 6.20 4.79 -14.33
CA LYS A 373 7.39 4.85 -15.19
C LYS A 373 7.64 3.50 -15.87
N GLU A 374 7.59 2.40 -15.12
CA GLU A 374 7.76 1.05 -15.64
C GLU A 374 6.64 0.69 -16.62
N MET A 375 5.40 1.12 -16.38
CA MET A 375 4.29 0.90 -17.32
C MET A 375 4.59 1.48 -18.72
N LYS A 376 5.20 2.66 -18.80
CA LYS A 376 5.61 3.29 -20.08
C LYS A 376 6.64 2.45 -20.84
N THR A 377 7.42 1.64 -20.13
CA THR A 377 8.43 0.73 -20.69
C THR A 377 7.84 -0.65 -21.02
N VAL A 378 7.12 -1.26 -20.08
CA VAL A 378 6.56 -2.61 -20.18
C VAL A 378 5.49 -2.69 -21.28
N PHE A 379 4.63 -1.67 -21.40
CA PHE A 379 3.52 -1.72 -22.35
C PHE A 379 3.97 -1.81 -23.82
N PRO A 380 4.91 -0.98 -24.32
CA PRO A 380 5.48 -1.16 -25.66
C PRO A 380 6.15 -2.52 -25.86
N TRP A 381 6.88 -3.03 -24.87
CA TRP A 381 7.52 -4.34 -24.95
C TRP A 381 6.51 -5.49 -25.05
N ALA A 382 5.47 -5.47 -24.21
CA ALA A 382 4.38 -6.44 -24.28
C ALA A 382 3.71 -6.42 -25.67
N LEU A 383 3.41 -5.23 -26.20
CA LEU A 383 2.84 -5.06 -27.52
C LEU A 383 3.76 -5.60 -28.63
N ALA A 384 5.05 -5.29 -28.55
CA ALA A 384 6.07 -5.73 -29.49
C ALA A 384 6.25 -7.27 -29.45
N MET A 385 6.27 -7.89 -28.26
CA MET A 385 6.42 -9.33 -28.10
C MET A 385 5.18 -10.12 -28.58
N VAL A 386 3.98 -9.68 -28.19
CA VAL A 386 2.72 -10.27 -28.67
C VAL A 386 2.64 -10.14 -30.17
N GLY A 387 2.94 -8.96 -30.68
CA GLY A 387 3.00 -8.70 -32.09
C GLY A 387 4.03 -9.57 -32.83
N ALA A 388 5.28 -9.60 -32.38
CA ALA A 388 6.32 -10.43 -32.98
C ALA A 388 5.90 -11.90 -33.03
N SER A 389 5.29 -12.41 -31.96
CA SER A 389 4.72 -13.76 -31.91
C SER A 389 3.68 -13.97 -33.01
N LEU A 390 2.71 -13.05 -33.16
CA LEU A 390 1.70 -13.12 -34.22
C LEU A 390 2.31 -13.07 -35.63
N LEU A 391 3.35 -12.26 -35.86
CA LEU A 391 4.06 -12.22 -37.15
C LEU A 391 4.79 -13.53 -37.43
N ILE A 392 5.46 -14.11 -36.43
CA ILE A 392 6.18 -15.38 -36.59
C ILE A 392 5.21 -16.51 -36.97
N PHE A 393 4.07 -16.61 -36.29
CA PHE A 393 3.12 -17.71 -36.50
C PHE A 393 2.24 -17.53 -37.75
N HIS A 394 1.84 -16.30 -38.11
CA HIS A 394 0.89 -16.05 -39.20
C HIS A 394 1.50 -15.37 -40.43
N ARG A 395 2.75 -14.89 -40.34
CA ARG A 395 3.56 -14.31 -41.43
C ARG A 395 2.89 -13.19 -42.21
N THR A 396 1.91 -12.53 -41.61
CA THR A 396 1.09 -11.51 -42.27
C THR A 396 0.76 -10.43 -41.25
N TRP A 397 1.22 -9.19 -41.49
CA TRP A 397 0.95 -8.04 -40.61
C TRP A 397 -0.55 -7.76 -40.41
N LYS A 398 -1.40 -8.17 -41.36
CA LYS A 398 -2.88 -8.06 -41.24
C LYS A 398 -3.43 -8.70 -39.97
N ILE A 399 -2.80 -9.78 -39.46
CA ILE A 399 -3.28 -10.42 -38.23
C ILE A 399 -3.18 -9.46 -37.04
N TRP A 400 -2.15 -8.60 -36.98
CA TRP A 400 -2.01 -7.63 -35.90
C TRP A 400 -3.20 -6.70 -35.85
N LEU A 401 -3.59 -6.12 -36.98
CA LEU A 401 -4.73 -5.22 -37.02
C LEU A 401 -6.01 -5.94 -36.59
N ILE A 402 -6.20 -7.18 -37.06
CA ILE A 402 -7.40 -7.97 -36.78
C ILE A 402 -7.53 -8.30 -35.28
N THR A 403 -6.42 -8.59 -34.60
CA THR A 403 -6.44 -9.00 -33.19
C THR A 403 -6.24 -7.86 -32.21
N LEU A 404 -5.47 -6.84 -32.58
CA LEU A 404 -5.05 -5.77 -31.68
C LEU A 404 -6.02 -4.58 -31.65
N ILE A 405 -6.64 -4.24 -32.80
CA ILE A 405 -7.62 -3.14 -32.84
C ILE A 405 -8.78 -3.39 -31.86
N PRO A 406 -9.45 -4.56 -31.84
CA PRO A 406 -10.53 -4.81 -30.89
C PRO A 406 -10.07 -4.71 -29.43
N VAL A 407 -8.83 -5.13 -29.15
CA VAL A 407 -8.23 -5.10 -27.81
C VAL A 407 -7.99 -3.66 -27.34
N ILE A 408 -7.42 -2.81 -28.19
CA ILE A 408 -7.22 -1.39 -27.88
C ILE A 408 -8.56 -0.73 -27.54
N PHE A 409 -9.60 -0.97 -28.35
CA PHE A 409 -10.93 -0.41 -28.09
C PHE A 409 -11.62 -1.01 -26.86
N SER A 410 -11.32 -2.25 -26.47
CA SER A 410 -11.78 -2.80 -25.20
C SER A 410 -11.05 -2.23 -24.00
N LEU A 411 -9.75 -1.92 -24.11
CA LEU A 411 -9.00 -1.22 -23.05
C LEU A 411 -9.60 0.18 -22.82
N MET A 412 -9.91 0.89 -23.91
CA MET A 412 -10.60 2.18 -23.85
C MET A 412 -11.95 2.07 -23.09
N ILE A 413 -12.72 1.02 -23.36
CA ILE A 413 -13.96 0.78 -22.64
C ILE A 413 -13.69 0.46 -21.16
N ALA A 414 -12.73 -0.43 -20.86
CA ALA A 414 -12.42 -0.85 -19.49
C ALA A 414 -11.97 0.34 -18.62
N PHE A 415 -10.99 1.11 -19.07
CA PHE A 415 -10.51 2.29 -18.35
C PHE A 415 -11.57 3.40 -18.30
N GLY A 416 -12.36 3.57 -19.35
CA GLY A 416 -13.49 4.50 -19.35
C GLY A 416 -14.54 4.12 -18.29
N LEU A 417 -14.92 2.85 -18.20
CA LEU A 417 -15.83 2.35 -17.18
C LEU A 417 -15.25 2.49 -15.76
N MET A 418 -13.97 2.21 -15.56
CA MET A 418 -13.32 2.43 -14.27
C MET A 418 -13.39 3.90 -13.85
N GLY A 419 -13.02 4.83 -14.73
CA GLY A 419 -13.07 6.26 -14.44
C GLY A 419 -14.49 6.79 -14.17
N LEU A 420 -15.52 6.16 -14.77
CA LEU A 420 -16.93 6.53 -14.57
C LEU A 420 -17.55 5.93 -13.29
N VAL A 421 -17.29 4.65 -13.03
CA VAL A 421 -17.99 3.88 -11.98
C VAL A 421 -17.24 3.93 -10.65
N LEU A 422 -15.90 3.87 -10.67
CA LEU A 422 -15.11 3.75 -9.46
C LEU A 422 -14.73 5.14 -8.92
N PRO A 423 -14.98 5.43 -7.63
CA PRO A 423 -14.70 6.74 -7.05
C PRO A 423 -13.19 6.96 -6.86
N VAL A 424 -12.47 5.92 -6.44
CA VAL A 424 -11.02 5.92 -6.17
C VAL A 424 -10.39 4.75 -6.94
N LEU A 425 -9.18 4.96 -7.43
CA LEU A 425 -8.34 3.98 -8.11
C LEU A 425 -7.04 3.84 -7.33
N THR A 426 -6.35 2.72 -7.54
CA THR A 426 -5.05 2.45 -6.91
C THR A 426 -4.00 2.17 -7.98
N PRO A 427 -2.69 2.29 -7.67
CA PRO A 427 -1.62 2.06 -8.66
C PRO A 427 -1.67 0.69 -9.33
N GLN A 428 -2.29 -0.31 -8.68
CA GLN A 428 -2.47 -1.66 -9.21
C GLN A 428 -3.30 -1.70 -10.51
N VAL A 429 -4.14 -0.68 -10.78
CA VAL A 429 -4.92 -0.56 -12.03
C VAL A 429 -4.04 -0.61 -13.29
N THR A 430 -2.77 -0.25 -13.18
CA THR A 430 -1.78 -0.37 -14.27
C THR A 430 -1.61 -1.81 -14.78
N LEU A 431 -1.89 -2.83 -13.97
CA LEU A 431 -1.83 -4.25 -14.34
C LEU A 431 -2.95 -4.68 -15.32
N VAL A 432 -4.05 -3.93 -15.35
CA VAL A 432 -5.22 -4.27 -16.19
C VAL A 432 -4.82 -4.33 -17.67
N ALA A 433 -4.06 -3.35 -18.15
CA ALA A 433 -3.71 -3.22 -19.56
C ALA A 433 -2.91 -4.42 -20.11
N PRO A 434 -1.75 -4.80 -19.54
CA PRO A 434 -0.96 -5.93 -20.04
C PRO A 434 -1.71 -7.26 -19.95
N ILE A 435 -2.50 -7.49 -18.88
CA ILE A 435 -3.30 -8.72 -18.72
C ILE A 435 -4.37 -8.81 -19.81
N LEU A 436 -5.11 -7.73 -20.06
CA LEU A 436 -6.14 -7.71 -21.09
C LEU A 436 -5.55 -7.79 -22.51
N ILE A 437 -4.35 -7.27 -22.76
CA ILE A 437 -3.67 -7.48 -24.04
C ILE A 437 -3.35 -8.95 -24.25
N ALA A 438 -2.75 -9.60 -23.25
CA ALA A 438 -2.36 -10.99 -23.34
C ALA A 438 -3.58 -11.91 -23.59
N LEU A 439 -4.68 -11.69 -22.86
CA LEU A 439 -5.90 -12.51 -22.97
C LEU A 439 -6.77 -12.13 -24.18
N GLY A 440 -6.97 -10.83 -24.41
CA GLY A 440 -7.89 -10.31 -25.42
C GLY A 440 -7.43 -10.59 -26.85
N VAL A 441 -6.12 -10.56 -27.13
CA VAL A 441 -5.57 -10.85 -28.47
C VAL A 441 -5.93 -12.26 -28.93
N ALA A 442 -6.04 -13.22 -28.00
CA ALA A 442 -6.40 -14.60 -28.33
C ALA A 442 -7.80 -14.70 -28.95
N TYR A 443 -8.75 -13.86 -28.53
CA TYR A 443 -10.14 -13.93 -29.02
C TYR A 443 -10.24 -13.59 -30.51
N GLY A 444 -9.66 -12.46 -30.93
CA GLY A 444 -9.58 -12.10 -32.35
C GLY A 444 -8.79 -13.14 -33.15
N LEU A 445 -7.74 -13.70 -32.55
CA LEU A 445 -6.89 -14.70 -33.19
C LEU A 445 -7.64 -16.00 -33.48
N TYR A 446 -8.46 -16.47 -32.54
CA TYR A 446 -9.27 -17.68 -32.71
C TYR A 446 -10.31 -17.51 -33.81
N VAL A 447 -11.02 -16.37 -33.86
CA VAL A 447 -11.97 -16.07 -34.94
C VAL A 447 -11.26 -15.99 -36.30
N ALA A 448 -10.12 -15.30 -36.37
CA ALA A 448 -9.35 -15.15 -37.60
C ALA A 448 -8.78 -16.50 -38.10
N ASN A 449 -8.26 -17.32 -37.19
CA ASN A 449 -7.80 -18.68 -37.52
C ASN A 449 -8.93 -19.55 -38.04
N ARG A 450 -10.09 -19.54 -37.37
CA ARG A 450 -11.24 -20.32 -37.81
C ARG A 450 -11.75 -19.88 -39.19
N TYR A 451 -11.79 -18.57 -39.43
CA TYR A 451 -12.10 -18.04 -40.76
C TYR A 451 -11.07 -18.52 -41.81
N ALA A 452 -9.79 -18.62 -41.48
CA ALA A 452 -8.78 -19.12 -42.40
C ALA A 452 -8.86 -20.65 -42.63
N GLU A 453 -9.24 -21.44 -41.62
CA GLU A 453 -9.47 -22.88 -41.72
C GLU A 453 -10.59 -23.19 -42.71
N GLU A 454 -11.68 -22.41 -42.67
CA GLU A 454 -12.85 -22.56 -43.54
C GLU A 454 -12.63 -21.97 -44.96
N SER A 455 -11.38 -21.88 -45.40
CA SER A 455 -10.98 -21.34 -46.71
C SER A 455 -11.64 -22.02 -47.91
N ALA A 456 -12.12 -23.25 -47.74
CA ALA A 456 -12.88 -23.99 -48.75
C ALA A 456 -14.24 -23.36 -49.08
N ILE A 457 -14.82 -22.54 -48.20
CA ILE A 457 -16.08 -21.82 -48.43
C ILE A 457 -15.78 -20.53 -49.22
N PRO A 458 -16.17 -20.38 -50.49
CA PRO A 458 -15.78 -19.22 -51.30
C PRO A 458 -16.45 -17.91 -50.83
N ASP A 459 -17.68 -18.03 -50.34
CA ASP A 459 -18.48 -16.93 -49.81
C ASP A 459 -17.92 -16.49 -48.44
N ARG A 460 -17.30 -15.30 -48.42
CA ARG A 460 -16.65 -14.72 -47.24
C ARG A 460 -17.63 -14.49 -46.09
N GLU A 461 -18.86 -14.10 -46.39
CA GLU A 461 -19.87 -13.81 -45.36
C GLU A 461 -20.39 -15.10 -44.72
N LYS A 462 -20.61 -16.15 -45.52
CA LYS A 462 -20.92 -17.48 -44.98
C LYS A 462 -19.77 -18.05 -44.17
N ARG A 463 -18.53 -17.84 -44.62
CA ARG A 463 -17.33 -18.31 -43.93
C ARG A 463 -17.16 -17.69 -42.55
N ILE A 464 -17.25 -16.37 -42.44
CA ILE A 464 -17.13 -15.68 -41.14
C ILE A 464 -18.32 -15.99 -40.22
N ARG A 465 -19.53 -16.17 -40.79
CA ARG A 465 -20.71 -16.58 -40.02
C ARG A 465 -20.49 -17.95 -39.37
N LEU A 466 -19.89 -18.89 -40.09
CA LEU A 466 -19.55 -20.21 -39.54
C LEU A 466 -18.47 -20.11 -38.45
N ALA A 467 -17.45 -19.27 -38.68
CA ALA A 467 -16.39 -19.04 -37.70
C ALA A 467 -16.93 -18.46 -36.38
N LEU A 468 -17.83 -17.48 -36.46
CA LEU A 468 -18.50 -16.89 -35.30
C LEU A 468 -19.44 -17.88 -34.59
N ARG A 469 -20.24 -18.67 -35.32
CA ARG A 469 -21.14 -19.65 -34.71
C ARG A 469 -20.42 -20.77 -33.97
N THR A 470 -19.22 -21.15 -34.42
CA THR A 470 -18.46 -22.23 -33.79
C THR A 470 -17.52 -21.67 -32.72
N THR A 471 -16.55 -20.87 -33.14
CA THR A 471 -15.50 -20.36 -32.27
C THR A 471 -15.96 -19.18 -31.43
N GLY A 472 -16.87 -18.34 -31.92
CA GLY A 472 -17.42 -17.21 -31.14
C GLY A 472 -18.17 -17.67 -29.88
N ASN A 473 -18.88 -18.80 -29.94
CA ASN A 473 -19.54 -19.39 -28.77
C ASN A 473 -18.54 -19.95 -27.75
N ALA A 474 -17.47 -20.59 -28.22
CA ALA A 474 -16.39 -21.06 -27.34
C ALA A 474 -15.67 -19.88 -26.66
N ILE A 475 -15.44 -18.78 -27.40
CA ILE A 475 -14.87 -17.55 -26.85
C ILE A 475 -15.81 -16.93 -25.82
N PHE A 476 -17.13 -16.88 -26.08
CA PHE A 476 -18.10 -16.35 -25.11
C PHE A 476 -18.03 -17.08 -23.77
N LEU A 477 -18.05 -18.41 -23.81
CA LEU A 477 -17.97 -19.23 -22.60
C LEU A 477 -16.64 -18.98 -21.87
N SER A 478 -15.53 -18.93 -22.61
CA SER A 478 -14.21 -18.60 -22.05
C SER A 478 -14.19 -17.22 -21.40
N ALA A 479 -14.69 -16.19 -22.08
CA ALA A 479 -14.77 -14.83 -21.56
C ALA A 479 -15.63 -14.76 -20.30
N MET A 480 -16.73 -15.51 -20.26
CA MET A 480 -17.61 -15.55 -19.09
C MET A 480 -16.96 -16.24 -17.90
N THR A 481 -16.30 -17.38 -18.10
CA THR A 481 -15.57 -18.05 -17.02
C THR A 481 -14.43 -17.18 -16.47
N THR A 482 -13.72 -16.46 -17.33
CA THR A 482 -12.66 -15.53 -16.91
C THR A 482 -13.24 -14.30 -16.20
N ALA A 483 -14.35 -13.74 -16.72
CA ALA A 483 -15.03 -12.61 -16.11
C ALA A 483 -15.57 -12.94 -14.71
N PHE A 484 -16.11 -14.14 -14.50
CA PHE A 484 -16.52 -14.61 -13.17
C PHE A 484 -15.33 -14.87 -12.25
N GLY A 485 -14.22 -15.41 -12.78
CA GLY A 485 -12.98 -15.59 -12.01
C GLY A 485 -12.42 -14.27 -11.47
N PHE A 486 -12.28 -13.24 -12.32
CA PHE A 486 -11.88 -11.91 -11.87
C PHE A 486 -12.98 -11.21 -11.07
N GLY A 487 -14.24 -11.43 -11.42
CA GLY A 487 -15.40 -10.88 -10.72
C GLY A 487 -15.52 -11.37 -9.28
N ALA A 488 -14.97 -12.54 -8.94
CA ALA A 488 -14.89 -13.01 -7.56
C ALA A 488 -14.05 -12.07 -6.67
N MET A 489 -13.11 -11.30 -7.21
CA MET A 489 -12.36 -10.30 -6.44
C MET A 489 -13.27 -9.16 -5.93
N LEU A 490 -14.45 -8.95 -6.54
CA LEU A 490 -15.43 -7.97 -6.06
C LEU A 490 -16.04 -8.35 -4.71
N THR A 491 -16.00 -9.63 -4.33
CA THR A 491 -16.52 -10.08 -3.03
C THR A 491 -15.50 -9.92 -1.91
N VAL A 492 -14.24 -9.63 -2.24
CA VAL A 492 -13.19 -9.38 -1.25
C VAL A 492 -13.46 -8.01 -0.62
N ASN A 493 -13.47 -7.95 0.72
CA ASN A 493 -13.63 -6.70 1.45
C ASN A 493 -12.30 -5.91 1.46
N MET A 494 -11.78 -5.55 0.29
CA MET A 494 -10.61 -4.68 0.13
C MET A 494 -10.82 -3.85 -1.14
N PRO A 495 -10.94 -2.51 -1.06
CA PRO A 495 -11.25 -1.65 -2.21
C PRO A 495 -10.30 -1.88 -3.40
N THR A 496 -8.99 -2.02 -3.13
CA THR A 496 -7.98 -2.32 -4.15
C THR A 496 -8.31 -3.58 -4.98
N MET A 497 -8.73 -4.67 -4.33
CA MET A 497 -9.07 -5.93 -5.02
C MET A 497 -10.37 -5.80 -5.83
N GLN A 498 -11.33 -5.03 -5.32
CA GLN A 498 -12.58 -4.77 -6.03
C GLN A 498 -12.34 -3.93 -7.30
N VAL A 499 -11.49 -2.90 -7.22
CA VAL A 499 -11.08 -2.08 -8.37
C VAL A 499 -10.43 -2.94 -9.47
N LEU A 500 -9.47 -3.80 -9.10
CA LEU A 500 -8.84 -4.74 -10.02
C LEU A 500 -9.83 -5.75 -10.62
N GLY A 501 -10.68 -6.34 -9.78
CA GLY A 501 -11.71 -7.30 -10.18
C GLY A 501 -12.70 -6.71 -11.18
N PHE A 502 -13.20 -5.51 -10.89
CA PHE A 502 -14.09 -4.77 -11.79
C PHE A 502 -13.39 -4.49 -13.12
N GLY A 503 -12.15 -4.01 -13.06
CA GLY A 503 -11.39 -3.63 -14.24
C GLY A 503 -11.09 -4.79 -15.18
N LEU A 504 -10.65 -5.92 -14.65
CA LEU A 504 -10.35 -7.13 -15.42
C LEU A 504 -11.63 -7.84 -15.92
N SER A 505 -12.68 -7.91 -15.09
CA SER A 505 -13.96 -8.53 -15.47
C SER A 505 -14.71 -7.72 -16.54
N SER A 506 -14.87 -6.42 -16.35
CA SER A 506 -15.46 -5.54 -17.37
C SER A 506 -14.60 -5.48 -18.63
N GLY A 507 -13.27 -5.49 -18.47
CA GLY A 507 -12.32 -5.50 -19.58
C GLY A 507 -12.37 -6.75 -20.44
N ILE A 508 -12.46 -7.95 -19.86
CA ILE A 508 -12.54 -9.19 -20.65
C ILE A 508 -13.89 -9.31 -21.38
N LEU A 509 -14.97 -8.84 -20.75
CA LEU A 509 -16.28 -8.73 -21.40
C LEU A 509 -16.25 -7.72 -22.55
N ALA A 510 -15.60 -6.57 -22.35
CA ALA A 510 -15.36 -5.61 -23.42
C ALA A 510 -14.52 -6.22 -24.55
N CYS A 511 -13.46 -6.98 -24.25
CA CYS A 511 -12.66 -7.70 -25.26
C CYS A 511 -13.53 -8.65 -26.10
N TYR A 512 -14.43 -9.40 -25.47
CA TYR A 512 -15.36 -10.27 -26.18
C TYR A 512 -16.27 -9.47 -27.10
N VAL A 513 -16.92 -8.43 -26.58
CA VAL A 513 -17.88 -7.60 -27.33
C VAL A 513 -17.18 -6.92 -28.52
N THR A 514 -16.05 -6.24 -28.31
CA THR A 514 -15.30 -5.60 -29.39
C THR A 514 -14.79 -6.61 -30.40
N THR A 515 -14.35 -7.79 -29.96
CA THR A 515 -13.91 -8.87 -30.87
C THR A 515 -15.05 -9.31 -31.79
N ILE A 516 -16.23 -9.60 -31.26
CA ILE A 516 -17.38 -10.07 -32.06
C ILE A 516 -17.88 -8.99 -33.02
N LEU A 517 -17.84 -7.71 -32.62
CA LEU A 517 -18.29 -6.60 -33.46
C LEU A 517 -17.27 -6.21 -34.54
N MET A 518 -15.98 -6.16 -34.20
CA MET A 518 -14.95 -5.57 -35.05
C MET A 518 -14.17 -6.59 -35.88
N THR A 519 -13.86 -7.76 -35.32
CA THR A 519 -13.04 -8.79 -36.01
C THR A 519 -13.64 -9.25 -37.33
N PRO A 520 -14.96 -9.52 -37.45
CA PRO A 520 -15.56 -9.92 -38.73
C PRO A 520 -15.38 -8.87 -39.83
N ALA A 521 -15.55 -7.59 -39.47
CA ALA A 521 -15.36 -6.48 -40.40
C ALA A 521 -13.90 -6.40 -40.86
N LEU A 522 -12.96 -6.47 -39.92
CA LEU A 522 -11.52 -6.38 -40.20
C LEU A 522 -11.02 -7.56 -41.05
N VAL A 523 -11.45 -8.78 -40.75
CA VAL A 523 -11.10 -10.00 -41.50
C VAL A 523 -11.56 -9.90 -42.96
N ILE A 524 -12.77 -9.39 -43.21
CA ILE A 524 -13.32 -9.21 -44.56
C ILE A 524 -12.60 -8.07 -45.29
N TRP A 525 -12.41 -6.92 -44.64
CA TRP A 525 -11.82 -5.73 -45.25
C TRP A 525 -10.36 -5.92 -45.62
N LEU A 526 -9.59 -6.55 -44.74
CA LEU A 526 -8.18 -6.81 -44.97
C LEU A 526 -7.94 -8.02 -45.90
N ASP A 527 -8.99 -8.72 -46.34
CA ASP A 527 -8.90 -9.98 -47.09
C ASP A 527 -7.89 -10.93 -46.43
N TYR A 528 -8.15 -11.27 -45.17
CA TYR A 528 -7.24 -12.10 -44.39
C TYR A 528 -7.14 -13.50 -44.99
N LYS A 529 -5.90 -13.92 -45.28
CA LYS A 529 -5.57 -15.26 -45.75
C LYS A 529 -4.37 -15.72 -44.96
N LYS A 530 -4.50 -16.86 -44.28
CA LYS A 530 -3.36 -17.49 -43.63
C LYS A 530 -2.47 -18.08 -44.72
N VAL A 531 -1.21 -17.67 -44.75
CA VAL A 531 -0.21 -18.24 -45.66
C VAL A 531 -0.01 -19.70 -45.27
N SER A 532 -0.62 -20.63 -46.02
CA SER A 532 -0.47 -22.06 -45.76
C SER A 532 0.98 -22.45 -46.00
N ARG A 533 1.60 -23.12 -45.02
CA ARG A 533 2.82 -23.89 -45.28
C ARG A 533 2.50 -24.87 -46.41
N GLU A 534 3.35 -24.92 -47.43
CA GLU A 534 3.32 -26.03 -48.38
C GLU A 534 3.39 -27.34 -47.58
N LYS A 535 2.46 -28.26 -47.84
CA LYS A 535 2.34 -29.55 -47.11
C LYS A 535 3.59 -30.44 -47.19
N GLY A 536 4.68 -30.00 -47.84
CA GLY A 536 5.96 -30.70 -47.99
C GLY A 536 7.02 -30.43 -46.90
N THR A 537 6.78 -29.55 -45.94
CA THR A 537 7.67 -29.37 -44.76
C THR A 537 6.93 -29.59 -43.44
N GLY A 538 6.12 -30.66 -43.38
CA GLY A 538 5.58 -31.14 -42.12
C GLY A 538 6.73 -31.40 -41.15
N SER A 539 6.68 -30.75 -39.98
CA SER A 539 7.55 -30.97 -38.81
C SER A 539 8.44 -32.22 -38.95
N LYS A 540 9.67 -32.04 -39.43
CA LYS A 540 10.63 -33.15 -39.51
C LYS A 540 10.89 -33.65 -38.09
N GLY A 541 10.31 -34.80 -37.75
CA GLY A 541 10.65 -35.63 -36.59
C GLY A 541 10.22 -35.14 -35.20
N GLY A 542 10.61 -33.93 -34.79
CA GLY A 542 10.57 -33.48 -33.38
C GLY A 542 9.17 -33.36 -32.77
N ALA A 543 8.33 -32.43 -33.25
CA ALA A 543 7.01 -32.18 -32.66
C ALA A 543 6.06 -33.38 -32.79
N ARG A 544 6.19 -34.16 -33.88
CA ARG A 544 5.45 -35.41 -34.05
C ARG A 544 5.88 -36.47 -33.04
N LYS A 545 7.18 -36.64 -32.79
CA LYS A 545 7.68 -37.54 -31.74
C LYS A 545 7.21 -37.09 -30.35
N ILE A 546 7.22 -35.79 -30.06
CA ILE A 546 6.71 -35.24 -28.80
C ILE A 546 5.21 -35.54 -28.63
N GLY A 547 4.40 -35.39 -29.68
CA GLY A 547 2.97 -35.74 -29.63
C GLY A 547 2.70 -37.25 -29.53
N GLU A 548 3.55 -38.09 -30.11
CA GLU A 548 3.42 -39.55 -30.05
C GLU A 548 3.74 -40.12 -28.65
N ILE A 549 4.57 -39.46 -27.85
CA ILE A 549 4.98 -39.94 -26.51
C ILE A 549 3.78 -40.03 -25.56
N PRO A 550 2.95 -38.98 -25.36
CA PRO A 550 1.73 -39.06 -24.57
C PRO A 550 0.73 -40.09 -25.08
N MET A 551 0.63 -40.28 -26.39
CA MET A 551 -0.28 -41.26 -26.98
C MET A 551 0.17 -42.71 -26.71
N LYS A 552 1.48 -42.98 -26.76
CA LYS A 552 2.06 -44.32 -26.52
C LYS A 552 2.15 -44.68 -25.03
N HIS A 553 2.31 -43.69 -24.16
CA HIS A 553 2.57 -43.89 -22.73
C HIS A 553 1.52 -43.22 -21.82
N SER A 554 0.30 -42.94 -22.33
CA SER A 554 -0.76 -42.22 -21.61
C SER A 554 -1.02 -42.75 -20.21
N ARG A 555 -1.14 -44.07 -20.04
CA ARG A 555 -1.35 -44.71 -18.73
C ARG A 555 -0.19 -44.47 -17.76
N LYS A 556 1.06 -44.53 -18.23
CA LYS A 556 2.24 -44.29 -17.39
C LYS A 556 2.36 -42.82 -17.01
N ILE A 557 2.00 -41.90 -17.90
CA ILE A 557 2.01 -40.45 -17.64
C ILE A 557 0.90 -40.07 -16.68
N ILE A 558 -0.32 -40.58 -16.86
CA ILE A 558 -1.43 -40.34 -15.94
C ILE A 558 -1.09 -40.93 -14.56
N LEU A 559 -0.60 -42.17 -14.51
CA LEU A 559 -0.19 -42.79 -13.25
C LEU A 559 0.95 -42.02 -12.58
N GLY A 560 1.97 -41.61 -13.35
CA GLY A 560 3.06 -40.79 -12.84
C GLY A 560 2.59 -39.43 -12.33
N GLY A 561 1.66 -38.79 -13.04
CA GLY A 561 1.04 -37.53 -12.63
C GLY A 561 0.19 -37.68 -11.37
N ILE A 562 -0.59 -38.76 -11.25
CA ILE A 562 -1.36 -39.08 -10.04
C ILE A 562 -0.42 -39.39 -8.88
N LEU A 563 0.63 -40.19 -9.10
CA LEU A 563 1.61 -40.49 -8.06
C LEU A 563 2.36 -39.23 -7.62
N LEU A 564 2.69 -38.32 -8.55
CA LEU A 564 3.33 -37.06 -8.24
C LEU A 564 2.37 -36.09 -7.52
N ALA A 565 1.09 -36.08 -7.89
CA ALA A 565 0.06 -35.32 -7.19
C ALA A 565 -0.17 -35.87 -5.77
N ILE A 566 -0.27 -37.19 -5.61
CA ILE A 566 -0.37 -37.85 -4.30
C ILE A 566 0.89 -37.62 -3.49
N PHE A 567 2.08 -37.68 -4.10
CA PHE A 567 3.34 -37.41 -3.43
C PHE A 567 3.44 -35.94 -2.98
N SER A 568 3.06 -34.99 -3.83
CA SER A 568 2.98 -33.57 -3.49
C SER A 568 1.96 -33.31 -2.38
N LEU A 569 0.80 -33.98 -2.43
CA LEU A 569 -0.24 -33.88 -1.41
C LEU A 569 0.14 -34.59 -0.11
N ALA A 570 0.93 -35.67 -0.18
CA ALA A 570 1.41 -36.42 0.99
C ALA A 570 2.63 -35.75 1.64
N LEU A 571 3.43 -35.00 0.88
CA LEU A 571 4.48 -34.14 1.44
C LEU A 571 3.91 -32.90 2.12
N ALA A 572 2.75 -32.40 1.69
CA ALA A 572 2.10 -31.23 2.29
C ALA A 572 1.80 -31.36 3.81
N PRO A 573 1.35 -32.52 4.34
CA PRO A 573 1.18 -32.74 5.78
C PRO A 573 2.38 -33.39 6.48
N VAL A 574 3.43 -33.85 5.78
CA VAL A 574 4.64 -34.41 6.45
C VAL A 574 5.49 -33.30 7.08
N SER A 575 5.28 -32.03 6.71
CA SER A 575 5.73 -30.87 7.48
C SER A 575 4.91 -30.59 8.75
N GLU A 576 3.82 -31.35 9.02
CA GLU A 576 2.88 -31.10 10.11
C GLU A 576 2.52 -32.41 10.87
N LEU A 577 3.52 -33.19 11.32
CA LEU A 577 3.26 -34.35 12.18
C LEU A 577 2.96 -33.90 13.64
N PRO A 578 1.81 -34.27 14.23
CA PRO A 578 1.24 -33.61 15.43
C PRO A 578 1.74 -34.13 16.78
N PHE A 579 2.92 -34.76 16.85
CA PHE A 579 3.44 -35.27 18.13
C PHE A 579 4.22 -34.21 18.94
N ILE A 580 4.32 -32.98 18.42
CA ILE A 580 4.91 -31.82 19.09
C ILE A 580 3.87 -30.70 18.96
N GLY A 581 3.23 -30.33 20.07
CA GLY A 581 2.04 -29.47 20.07
C GLY A 581 2.33 -28.03 19.67
N ILE A 582 1.87 -27.64 18.48
CA ILE A 582 1.70 -26.24 18.06
C ILE A 582 0.34 -26.14 17.35
N GLU A 583 -0.43 -25.13 17.74
CA GLU A 583 -1.81 -24.89 17.32
C GLU A 583 -1.91 -24.43 15.85
N ALA A 584 -2.96 -24.93 15.21
CA ALA A 584 -3.61 -24.50 13.97
C ALA A 584 -2.95 -23.40 13.09
N GLY A 585 -2.46 -23.81 11.92
CA GLY A 585 -2.17 -22.90 10.80
C GLY A 585 -1.69 -23.67 9.57
N GLY A 586 -2.62 -24.17 8.74
CA GLY A 586 -2.26 -24.97 7.57
C GLY A 586 -1.38 -24.19 6.59
N PHE A 587 -0.36 -24.87 6.04
CA PHE A 587 0.64 -24.41 5.05
C PHE A 587 1.96 -23.81 5.61
N GLY A 588 2.63 -24.50 6.54
CA GLY A 588 3.94 -24.05 7.10
C GLY A 588 5.13 -23.87 6.12
N ILE A 589 4.99 -24.12 4.81
CA ILE A 589 6.02 -23.78 3.78
C ILE A 589 5.74 -22.40 3.14
N VAL A 590 4.48 -21.95 3.15
CA VAL A 590 4.09 -20.65 2.60
C VAL A 590 3.90 -19.71 3.79
N GLN A 591 4.99 -19.06 4.19
CA GLN A 591 4.93 -17.99 5.18
C GLN A 591 4.22 -16.79 4.54
N SER A 592 3.11 -16.36 5.13
CA SER A 592 2.43 -15.12 4.76
C SER A 592 3.11 -13.92 5.45
N ASN A 593 4.44 -13.81 5.27
CA ASN A 593 5.21 -12.70 5.80
C ASN A 593 5.15 -11.53 4.81
N MET A 594 4.34 -10.53 5.13
CA MET A 594 4.42 -9.25 4.42
C MET A 594 5.40 -8.35 5.16
N ASP A 595 6.55 -8.14 4.54
CA ASP A 595 7.49 -7.08 4.89
C ASP A 595 7.46 -6.07 3.74
N TYR A 596 6.97 -4.87 4.04
CA TYR A 596 6.76 -3.84 3.02
C TYR A 596 8.07 -3.32 2.41
N ILE A 597 9.16 -3.25 3.17
CA ILE A 597 10.46 -2.82 2.66
C ILE A 597 11.01 -3.88 1.71
N ASN A 598 10.92 -5.16 2.08
CA ASN A 598 11.37 -6.27 1.24
C ASN A 598 10.53 -6.47 -0.04
N LEU A 599 9.26 -6.06 -0.03
CA LEU A 599 8.40 -6.06 -1.22
C LEU A 599 8.64 -4.84 -2.13
N SER A 600 9.36 -3.83 -1.65
CA SER A 600 9.64 -2.60 -2.37
C SER A 600 10.92 -2.70 -3.23
N PRO A 601 11.10 -1.85 -4.25
CA PRO A 601 12.31 -1.85 -5.09
C PRO A 601 13.56 -1.49 -4.28
N ALA A 602 14.47 -2.44 -4.09
CA ALA A 602 15.67 -2.28 -3.25
C ALA A 602 16.72 -1.28 -3.82
N ASP A 603 16.63 -0.92 -5.10
CA ASP A 603 17.49 0.07 -5.75
C ASP A 603 17.09 1.52 -5.45
N GLU A 604 15.92 1.75 -4.84
CA GLU A 604 15.41 3.09 -4.58
C GLU A 604 15.95 3.66 -3.26
N PRO A 605 16.45 4.91 -3.24
CA PRO A 605 17.07 5.52 -2.04
C PRO A 605 16.13 5.58 -0.84
N VAL A 606 14.85 5.87 -1.07
CA VAL A 606 13.81 5.91 -0.03
C VAL A 606 13.72 4.57 0.70
N VAL A 607 13.81 3.46 -0.04
CA VAL A 607 13.73 2.11 0.53
C VAL A 607 14.97 1.79 1.35
N GLN A 608 16.16 2.14 0.83
CA GLN A 608 17.42 1.96 1.53
C GLN A 608 17.47 2.77 2.83
N LYS A 609 17.03 4.03 2.78
CA LYS A 609 16.96 4.90 3.97
C LYS A 609 15.91 4.45 4.96
N MET A 610 14.77 3.92 4.51
CA MET A 610 13.77 3.36 5.42
C MET A 610 14.27 2.08 6.11
N ALA A 611 15.04 1.24 5.41
CA ALA A 611 15.71 0.08 6.00
C ALA A 611 16.76 0.51 7.03
N GLU A 612 17.61 1.48 6.66
CA GLU A 612 18.62 2.05 7.57
C GLU A 612 17.97 2.70 8.81
N GLN A 613 16.85 3.41 8.63
CA GLN A 613 16.08 3.98 9.74
C GLN A 613 15.54 2.90 10.69
N SER A 614 14.98 1.82 10.11
CA SER A 614 14.50 0.67 10.87
C SER A 614 15.61 0.04 11.72
N ASP A 615 16.77 -0.21 11.12
CA ASP A 615 17.88 -0.88 11.78
C ASP A 615 18.57 0.00 12.84
N THR A 616 18.67 1.30 12.56
CA THR A 616 19.39 2.25 13.43
C THR A 616 18.54 2.72 14.61
N PHE A 617 17.31 3.15 14.32
CA PHE A 617 16.44 3.81 15.31
C PHE A 617 15.36 2.88 15.86
N GLY A 618 15.36 1.58 15.50
CA GLY A 618 14.25 0.69 15.83
C GLY A 618 12.90 1.26 15.35
N SER A 619 12.92 2.02 14.26
CA SER A 619 11.81 2.85 13.79
C SER A 619 11.70 2.69 12.27
N GLY A 620 10.88 1.74 11.85
CA GLY A 620 10.50 1.50 10.46
C GLY A 620 8.98 1.51 10.26
N GLN A 621 8.22 1.24 11.32
CA GLN A 621 6.77 1.29 11.36
C GLN A 621 6.33 2.22 12.48
N ILE A 622 5.47 3.18 12.14
CA ILE A 622 4.89 4.11 13.11
C ILE A 622 3.45 3.69 13.35
N GLU A 623 3.17 3.27 14.57
CA GLU A 623 1.84 2.98 15.08
C GLU A 623 1.31 4.14 15.91
N MET A 624 -0.02 4.23 15.98
CA MET A 624 -0.70 5.29 16.70
C MET A 624 -1.75 4.67 17.62
N MET A 625 -1.65 4.98 18.91
CA MET A 625 -2.65 4.60 19.89
C MET A 625 -3.39 5.84 20.38
N ILE A 626 -4.70 5.86 20.17
CA ILE A 626 -5.56 6.94 20.64
C ILE A 626 -6.08 6.62 22.05
N VAL A 627 -5.74 7.47 23.02
CA VAL A 627 -6.24 7.41 24.39
C VAL A 627 -7.36 8.42 24.56
N ARG A 628 -8.43 8.00 25.23
CA ARG A 628 -9.65 8.80 25.46
C ARG A 628 -9.93 8.88 26.95
N GLY A 629 -10.33 10.04 27.45
CA GLY A 629 -10.76 10.19 28.84
C GLY A 629 -12.10 9.48 29.08
N GLU A 630 -12.26 8.83 30.23
CA GLU A 630 -13.35 7.87 30.50
C GLU A 630 -14.75 8.50 30.56
N ASN A 631 -14.88 9.83 30.69
CA ASN A 631 -16.18 10.51 30.58
C ASN A 631 -16.65 10.77 29.13
N ALA A 632 -15.99 10.18 28.13
CA ALA A 632 -16.39 10.27 26.72
C ALA A 632 -17.37 9.15 26.27
N TYR A 633 -17.75 8.22 27.14
CA TYR A 633 -18.63 7.09 26.80
C TYR A 633 -19.59 6.70 27.93
N ASP A 634 -20.67 7.47 28.12
CA ASP A 634 -21.90 6.85 28.63
C ASP A 634 -22.53 6.09 27.44
N PHE A 635 -22.43 4.76 27.47
CA PHE A 635 -22.89 3.86 26.42
C PHE A 635 -24.33 3.42 26.70
N ASP A 636 -25.22 4.37 26.92
CA ASP A 636 -26.66 4.21 26.73
C ASP A 636 -27.20 5.52 26.15
N GLY A 637 -27.73 5.42 24.93
CA GLY A 637 -28.05 6.58 24.11
C GLY A 637 -29.09 7.49 24.76
N ASP A 638 -28.70 8.73 25.07
CA ASP A 638 -29.56 9.91 24.93
C ASP A 638 -28.85 11.28 25.06
N ASN A 639 -27.56 11.34 25.43
CA ASN A 639 -26.81 12.61 25.45
C ASN A 639 -25.50 12.50 24.65
N LYS A 640 -25.44 13.14 23.48
CA LYS A 640 -24.34 13.02 22.51
C LYS A 640 -23.28 14.12 22.52
N ASP A 641 -23.34 15.11 23.43
CA ASP A 641 -22.61 16.37 23.24
C ASP A 641 -21.66 16.80 24.37
N GLU A 642 -21.36 15.98 25.37
CA GLU A 642 -20.46 16.40 26.47
C GLU A 642 -19.29 15.42 26.65
N ALA A 643 -18.35 15.41 25.70
CA ALA A 643 -16.97 15.08 26.06
C ALA A 643 -16.53 16.18 27.05
N ILE A 644 -16.22 15.81 28.29
CA ILE A 644 -15.77 16.79 29.28
C ILE A 644 -14.44 17.38 28.79
N ASP A 645 -14.46 18.67 28.47
CA ASP A 645 -13.31 19.49 28.10
C ASP A 645 -12.17 19.28 29.13
N GLY A 646 -10.95 19.01 28.66
CA GLY A 646 -9.80 18.88 29.54
C GLY A 646 -9.59 17.55 30.25
N SER A 647 -10.26 16.44 29.89
CA SER A 647 -10.04 15.14 30.54
C SER A 647 -8.57 14.65 30.51
N MET A 648 -7.76 15.10 29.54
CA MET A 648 -6.32 14.79 29.48
C MET A 648 -5.48 15.61 30.45
N LYS A 649 -6.06 16.61 31.13
CA LYS A 649 -5.42 17.30 32.25
C LYS A 649 -5.60 16.56 33.58
N ASP A 650 -6.39 15.48 33.61
CA ASP A 650 -6.57 14.65 34.81
C ASP A 650 -5.33 13.79 35.05
N ILE A 651 -4.72 13.96 36.22
CA ILE A 651 -3.51 13.22 36.63
C ILE A 651 -3.75 11.70 36.70
N GLU A 652 -4.97 11.24 36.99
CA GLU A 652 -5.28 9.81 37.05
C GLU A 652 -5.27 9.18 35.65
N VAL A 653 -5.77 9.91 34.64
CA VAL A 653 -5.69 9.47 33.23
C VAL A 653 -4.22 9.39 32.80
N LEU A 654 -3.42 10.40 33.12
CA LEU A 654 -1.99 10.43 32.79
C LEU A 654 -1.20 9.34 33.53
N LYS A 655 -1.56 9.00 34.78
CA LYS A 655 -0.95 7.89 35.52
C LYS A 655 -1.19 6.55 34.82
N ARG A 656 -2.37 6.33 34.24
CA ARG A 656 -2.68 5.13 33.44
C ARG A 656 -1.89 5.08 32.15
N ILE A 657 -1.77 6.22 31.44
CA ILE A 657 -0.90 6.33 30.27
C ILE A 657 0.55 5.99 30.65
N ASN A 658 1.03 6.51 31.79
CA ASN A 658 2.37 6.19 32.28
C ASN A 658 2.57 4.70 32.56
N SER A 659 1.61 4.02 33.19
CA SER A 659 1.68 2.58 33.43
C SER A 659 1.81 1.79 32.12
N MET A 660 1.00 2.14 31.12
CA MET A 660 1.07 1.54 29.79
C MET A 660 2.42 1.81 29.12
N LEU A 661 2.94 3.04 29.23
CA LEU A 661 4.27 3.36 28.69
C LEU A 661 5.39 2.59 29.37
N ILE A 662 5.30 2.31 30.67
CA ILE A 662 6.29 1.48 31.38
C ILE A 662 6.25 0.04 30.86
N GLU A 663 5.06 -0.49 30.55
CA GLU A 663 4.94 -1.82 29.93
C GLU A 663 5.55 -1.87 28.53
N ILE A 664 5.36 -0.82 27.72
CA ILE A 664 5.89 -0.75 26.35
C ILE A 664 7.40 -0.46 26.34
N ASN A 665 7.83 0.63 26.97
CA ASN A 665 9.20 1.13 26.90
C ASN A 665 10.15 0.47 27.90
N GLY A 666 9.62 -0.26 28.87
CA GLY A 666 10.36 -0.74 30.03
C GLY A 666 10.41 0.26 31.17
N ASP A 667 10.64 -0.27 32.37
CA ASP A 667 10.79 0.53 33.57
C ASP A 667 12.20 1.13 33.64
N PRO A 668 12.37 2.45 33.50
CA PRO A 668 13.69 3.09 33.51
C PRO A 668 14.41 2.94 34.87
N THR A 669 13.69 2.55 35.93
CA THR A 669 14.29 2.31 37.25
C THR A 669 14.86 0.90 37.42
N LYS A 670 14.60 -0.01 36.48
CA LYS A 670 15.05 -1.41 36.52
C LYS A 670 16.04 -1.67 35.39
N ALA A 671 17.28 -1.96 35.75
CA ALA A 671 18.40 -2.12 34.79
C ALA A 671 18.22 -3.22 33.72
N ASN A 672 17.25 -4.13 33.86
CA ASN A 672 17.02 -5.25 32.94
C ASN A 672 15.59 -5.24 32.34
N ASP A 673 14.82 -4.17 32.56
CA ASP A 673 13.45 -4.06 32.06
C ASP A 673 13.45 -3.16 30.83
N THR A 674 13.55 -3.77 29.65
CA THR A 674 13.54 -3.06 28.37
C THR A 674 12.13 -2.92 27.79
N GLY A 675 11.10 -3.37 28.51
CA GLY A 675 9.72 -3.43 28.01
C GLY A 675 9.59 -4.42 26.85
N ILE A 676 8.75 -4.04 25.88
CA ILE A 676 8.56 -4.78 24.64
C ILE A 676 9.80 -4.57 23.76
N GLU A 677 10.41 -5.69 23.34
CA GLU A 677 11.63 -5.66 22.55
C GLU A 677 11.42 -4.86 21.26
N ASN A 678 12.29 -3.86 21.03
CA ASN A 678 12.26 -2.97 19.87
C ASN A 678 11.00 -2.10 19.71
N ALA A 679 10.11 -2.03 20.70
CA ALA A 679 8.99 -1.09 20.70
C ALA A 679 9.34 0.16 21.52
N ARG A 680 9.01 1.34 20.98
CA ARG A 680 9.20 2.61 21.68
C ARG A 680 7.97 3.47 21.51
N ALA A 681 7.37 3.89 22.60
CA ALA A 681 6.20 4.76 22.62
C ALA A 681 6.53 6.12 23.24
N ILE A 682 6.12 7.20 22.60
CA ILE A 682 6.22 8.56 23.11
C ILE A 682 4.82 9.12 23.35
N SER A 683 4.62 9.69 24.54
CA SER A 683 3.39 10.40 24.88
C SER A 683 3.66 11.75 25.56
N ILE A 684 2.57 12.47 25.82
CA ILE A 684 2.58 13.71 26.60
C ILE A 684 3.23 13.56 27.98
N VAL A 685 3.11 12.38 28.60
CA VAL A 685 3.69 12.07 29.91
C VAL A 685 5.21 12.02 29.84
N ASP A 686 5.80 11.57 28.73
CA ASP A 686 7.26 11.53 28.61
C ASP A 686 7.85 12.93 28.50
N ILE A 687 7.15 13.85 27.83
CA ILE A 687 7.50 15.28 27.85
C ILE A 687 7.45 15.81 29.29
N MET A 688 6.42 15.48 30.07
CA MET A 688 6.33 15.86 31.49
C MET A 688 7.48 15.30 32.35
N LYS A 689 8.01 14.11 32.03
CA LYS A 689 9.15 13.53 32.75
C LYS A 689 10.46 14.24 32.42
N MET A 690 10.62 14.73 31.19
CA MET A 690 11.83 15.40 30.71
C MET A 690 11.94 16.85 31.22
N VAL A 691 10.82 17.50 31.50
CA VAL A 691 10.79 18.86 32.08
C VAL A 691 11.19 18.79 33.56
N GLN A 692 12.17 19.60 33.97
CA GLN A 692 12.55 19.79 35.37
C GLN A 692 12.12 21.18 35.85
N ILE A 693 11.80 21.29 37.14
CA ILE A 693 11.56 22.59 37.76
C ILE A 693 12.91 23.27 38.03
N PRO A 694 13.18 24.44 37.43
CA PRO A 694 14.46 25.12 37.56
C PRO A 694 14.67 25.70 38.96
N ASP A 695 15.93 25.91 39.35
CA ASP A 695 16.25 26.56 40.62
C ASP A 695 16.10 28.09 40.54
N PHE A 696 14.85 28.56 40.67
CA PHE A 696 14.52 29.98 40.64
C PHE A 696 14.91 30.73 41.93
N ARG A 697 15.42 30.03 42.97
CA ARG A 697 15.78 30.64 44.26
C ARG A 697 16.96 31.61 44.15
N ASN A 698 17.79 31.44 43.12
CA ASN A 698 18.91 32.33 42.86
C ASN A 698 18.49 33.70 42.30
N SER A 699 17.27 33.81 41.76
CA SER A 699 16.74 35.04 41.19
C SER A 699 16.66 36.16 42.24
N SER A 700 16.89 37.40 41.79
CA SER A 700 16.71 38.58 42.64
C SER A 700 15.28 38.75 43.10
N TYR A 701 14.30 38.32 42.29
CA TYR A 701 12.87 38.42 42.57
C TYR A 701 12.45 37.52 43.72
N TYR A 702 12.90 36.26 43.69
CA TYR A 702 12.64 35.32 44.78
C TYR A 702 13.25 35.80 46.11
N LYS A 703 14.46 36.36 46.06
CA LYS A 703 15.11 36.93 47.25
C LYS A 703 14.37 38.15 47.79
N ASP A 704 13.83 39.00 46.92
CA ASP A 704 13.02 40.15 47.31
C ASP A 704 11.70 39.70 47.94
N PHE A 705 11.03 38.70 47.35
CA PHE A 705 9.86 38.07 47.93
C PHE A 705 10.13 37.55 49.36
N LEU A 706 11.22 36.82 49.58
CA LEU A 706 11.57 36.32 50.92
C LEU A 706 11.79 37.44 51.94
N ASP A 707 12.40 38.56 51.54
CA ASP A 707 12.59 39.74 52.39
C ASP A 707 11.26 40.42 52.73
N GLN A 708 10.35 40.56 51.74
CA GLN A 708 9.00 41.09 51.96
C GLN A 708 8.16 40.16 52.86
N LEU A 709 8.24 38.85 52.67
CA LEU A 709 7.58 37.84 53.48
C LEU A 709 8.03 37.94 54.95
N GLY A 710 9.33 38.13 55.19
CA GLY A 710 9.89 38.30 56.53
C GLY A 710 9.48 39.60 57.24
N ARG A 711 9.04 40.61 56.49
CA ARG A 711 8.58 41.92 57.03
C ARG A 711 7.07 41.97 57.29
N THR A 712 6.32 40.92 56.94
CA THR A 712 4.86 40.93 57.03
C THR A 712 4.37 40.70 58.47
N PRO A 713 3.66 41.67 59.10
CA PRO A 713 3.18 41.53 60.46
C PRO A 713 2.13 40.42 60.59
N GLY A 714 2.30 39.51 61.56
CA GLY A 714 1.33 38.43 61.85
C GLY A 714 1.63 37.08 61.19
N LEU A 715 2.70 36.96 60.40
CA LEU A 715 3.25 35.68 59.98
C LEU A 715 4.19 35.09 61.06
N ILE A 716 4.42 33.78 61.00
CA ILE A 716 5.34 33.04 61.88
C ILE A 716 6.76 33.63 61.72
N VAL A 717 7.51 33.73 62.83
CA VAL A 717 8.84 34.38 62.92
C VAL A 717 9.88 33.78 61.96
N ASP A 718 9.65 32.58 61.44
CA ASP A 718 10.55 31.85 60.52
C ASP A 718 9.93 31.60 59.12
N ALA A 719 8.86 32.30 58.74
CA ALA A 719 8.14 32.05 57.49
C ALA A 719 9.02 32.04 56.21
N PRO A 720 10.02 32.93 56.03
CA PRO A 720 10.91 32.88 54.86
C PRO A 720 11.77 31.62 54.81
N ALA A 721 12.33 31.19 55.94
CA ALA A 721 13.19 30.00 56.01
C ALA A 721 12.38 28.72 55.80
N LEU A 722 11.16 28.66 56.35
CA LEU A 722 10.25 27.53 56.14
C LEU A 722 9.79 27.45 54.68
N PHE A 723 9.50 28.58 54.06
CA PHE A 723 9.13 28.61 52.65
C PHE A 723 10.28 28.19 51.74
N ASP A 724 11.49 28.72 51.98
CA ASP A 724 12.67 28.39 51.18
C ASP A 724 13.05 26.91 51.26
N SER A 725 13.02 26.33 52.47
CA SER A 725 13.21 24.90 52.69
C SER A 725 12.12 24.07 52.00
N TRP A 726 10.87 24.53 52.04
CA TRP A 726 9.77 23.84 51.37
C TRP A 726 9.94 23.82 49.84
N VAL A 727 10.34 24.95 49.23
CA VAL A 727 10.61 25.05 47.79
C VAL A 727 11.72 24.09 47.39
N GLU A 728 12.84 24.12 48.12
CA GLU A 728 14.00 23.26 47.88
C GLU A 728 13.65 21.76 47.95
N GLU A 729 12.93 21.34 48.99
CA GLU A 729 12.61 19.93 49.22
C GLU A 729 11.56 19.40 48.23
N ASN A 730 10.64 20.25 47.77
CA ASN A 730 9.44 19.81 47.06
C ASN A 730 9.46 20.06 45.56
N LEU A 731 10.13 21.12 45.10
CA LEU A 731 10.04 21.57 43.70
C LEU A 731 11.39 21.44 42.97
N ILE A 732 12.45 22.00 43.55
CA ILE A 732 13.70 22.25 42.83
C ILE A 732 14.39 20.96 42.40
N GLY A 733 14.80 20.88 41.13
CA GLY A 733 15.53 19.75 40.57
C GLY A 733 14.68 18.48 40.38
N LYS A 734 13.40 18.50 40.75
CA LYS A 734 12.47 17.41 40.44
C LYS A 734 11.90 17.58 39.03
N SER A 735 11.56 16.45 38.39
CA SER A 735 10.79 16.50 37.16
C SER A 735 9.37 16.98 37.42
N PHE A 736 8.78 17.68 36.45
CA PHE A 736 7.40 18.13 36.48
C PHE A 736 6.45 16.95 36.80
N TRP A 737 6.69 15.80 36.16
CA TRP A 737 5.95 14.57 36.43
C TRP A 737 6.03 14.08 37.89
N SER A 738 7.22 14.11 38.50
CA SER A 738 7.41 13.67 39.90
C SER A 738 6.61 14.54 40.87
N VAL A 739 6.59 15.85 40.61
CA VAL A 739 5.81 16.83 41.39
C VAL A 739 4.32 16.63 41.20
N MET A 740 3.85 16.35 39.98
CA MET A 740 2.44 16.07 39.72
C MET A 740 1.96 14.74 40.30
N GLN A 741 2.83 13.72 40.36
CA GLN A 741 2.46 12.43 40.97
C GLN A 741 2.25 12.54 42.48
N ASN A 742 3.08 13.34 43.14
CA ASN A 742 3.10 13.55 44.58
C ASN A 742 3.09 15.07 44.85
N PRO A 743 1.94 15.73 44.66
CA PRO A 743 1.82 17.18 44.83
C PRO A 743 2.17 17.55 46.28
N PRO A 744 2.99 18.59 46.49
CA PRO A 744 3.39 18.98 47.82
C PRO A 744 2.22 19.58 48.60
N ASP A 745 2.24 19.40 49.91
CA ASP A 745 1.27 20.04 50.79
C ASP A 745 1.50 21.55 50.82
N VAL A 746 0.60 22.29 50.17
CA VAL A 746 0.61 23.76 50.09
C VAL A 746 -0.23 24.41 51.20
N THR A 747 -0.83 23.66 52.12
CA THR A 747 -1.76 24.21 53.14
C THR A 747 -1.14 25.31 54.00
N LEU A 748 0.15 25.16 54.36
CA LEU A 748 0.95 26.15 55.09
C LEU A 748 1.08 27.49 54.37
N PHE A 749 0.96 27.50 53.04
CA PHE A 749 1.15 28.68 52.18
C PHE A 749 -0.05 28.98 51.27
N SER A 750 -1.17 28.29 51.48
CA SER A 750 -2.40 28.41 50.69
C SER A 750 -3.00 29.81 50.65
N ASN A 751 -2.77 30.63 51.69
CA ASN A 751 -3.19 32.04 51.76
C ASN A 751 -2.10 33.03 51.26
N ILE A 752 -1.00 32.53 50.71
CA ILE A 752 0.20 33.29 50.35
C ILE A 752 0.54 33.11 48.86
N ILE A 753 0.30 31.94 48.25
CA ILE A 753 1.00 31.55 47.02
C ILE A 753 0.09 31.08 45.88
N LEU A 754 -1.15 30.62 46.09
CA LEU A 754 -1.94 30.08 44.97
C LEU A 754 -3.43 30.39 45.12
N ASP A 755 -4.01 31.07 44.13
CA ASP A 755 -5.46 31.30 44.04
C ASP A 755 -6.23 30.07 43.53
N GLU A 756 -5.54 29.11 42.89
CA GLU A 756 -6.08 27.85 42.39
C GLU A 756 -5.35 26.61 42.95
N PRO A 757 -5.93 25.39 42.87
CA PRO A 757 -5.24 24.18 43.31
C PRO A 757 -3.90 24.00 42.57
N PHE A 758 -2.83 23.67 43.31
CA PHE A 758 -1.46 23.53 42.77
C PHE A 758 -1.36 22.63 41.53
N GLU A 759 -2.11 21.52 41.51
CA GLU A 759 -2.16 20.62 40.34
C GLU A 759 -2.72 21.32 39.10
N ALA A 760 -3.81 22.08 39.24
CA ALA A 760 -4.44 22.79 38.14
C ALA A 760 -3.51 23.88 37.59
N PHE A 761 -2.85 24.62 38.49
CA PHE A 761 -1.82 25.60 38.16
C PHE A 761 -0.70 25.00 37.32
N MET A 762 -0.08 23.93 37.82
CA MET A 762 1.01 23.24 37.13
C MET A 762 0.57 22.72 35.76
N MET A 763 -0.61 22.09 35.67
CA MET A 763 -1.14 21.59 34.40
C MET A 763 -1.39 22.71 33.39
N ASN A 764 -2.00 23.81 33.83
CA ASN A 764 -2.27 24.95 32.95
C ASN A 764 -0.97 25.53 32.40
N ILE A 765 0.06 25.69 33.24
CA ILE A 765 1.39 26.13 32.78
C ILE A 765 1.94 25.17 31.73
N PHE A 766 1.96 23.87 32.01
CA PHE A 766 2.54 22.88 31.10
C PHE A 766 1.86 22.88 29.74
N TYR A 767 0.53 22.81 29.69
CA TYR A 767 -0.22 22.77 28.44
C TYR A 767 -0.22 24.10 27.69
N ASN A 768 -0.19 25.24 28.38
CA ASN A 768 -0.12 26.56 27.74
C ASN A 768 1.27 26.84 27.17
N SER A 769 2.32 26.35 27.84
CA SER A 769 3.72 26.54 27.46
C SER A 769 4.22 25.54 26.42
N MET A 770 3.39 24.56 26.06
CA MET A 770 3.70 23.59 25.03
C MET A 770 3.73 24.24 23.65
N GLY A 771 4.79 23.96 22.90
CA GLY A 771 4.89 24.32 21.48
C GLY A 771 3.71 23.78 20.68
N ILE A 772 3.34 24.51 19.62
CA ILE A 772 2.22 24.16 18.76
C ILE A 772 2.48 22.81 18.07
N GLU A 773 3.74 22.49 17.80
CA GLU A 773 4.21 21.27 17.16
C GLU A 773 3.90 20.03 18.02
N ILE A 774 4.35 20.01 19.28
CA ILE A 774 4.09 18.89 20.20
C ILE A 774 2.60 18.79 20.51
N ARG A 775 1.90 19.92 20.63
CA ARG A 775 0.45 19.94 20.84
C ARG A 775 -0.28 19.31 19.65
N GLY A 776 0.02 19.78 18.42
CA GLY A 776 -0.57 19.27 17.19
C GLY A 776 -0.22 17.81 16.89
N MET A 777 0.89 17.30 17.43
CA MET A 777 1.26 15.90 17.37
C MET A 777 0.50 15.05 18.41
N LEU A 778 0.47 15.44 19.68
CA LEU A 778 0.08 14.54 20.77
C LEU A 778 -1.31 14.77 21.36
N VAL A 779 -1.91 15.95 21.23
CA VAL A 779 -3.12 16.32 21.99
C VAL A 779 -4.13 17.05 21.10
N ASN A 780 -5.42 16.75 21.24
CA ASN A 780 -6.44 17.48 20.49
C ASN A 780 -6.72 18.87 21.10
N ASP A 781 -7.32 19.77 20.31
CA ASP A 781 -7.60 21.15 20.75
C ASP A 781 -8.47 21.24 22.02
N GLU A 782 -9.36 20.25 22.24
CA GLU A 782 -10.28 20.17 23.39
C GLU A 782 -9.65 19.47 24.61
N TYR A 783 -8.38 19.05 24.53
CA TYR A 783 -7.69 18.32 25.59
C TYR A 783 -8.46 17.09 26.12
N SER A 784 -9.29 16.47 25.27
CA SER A 784 -10.16 15.34 25.60
C SER A 784 -9.59 14.00 25.10
N LYS A 785 -8.60 14.06 24.19
CA LYS A 785 -7.94 12.90 23.58
C LYS A 785 -6.45 13.17 23.41
N THR A 786 -5.65 12.11 23.53
CA THR A 786 -4.21 12.17 23.27
C THR A 786 -3.79 10.99 22.40
N LEU A 787 -2.79 11.23 21.56
CA LEU A 787 -2.19 10.23 20.69
C LEU A 787 -0.85 9.81 21.30
N VAL A 788 -0.64 8.50 21.40
CA VAL A 788 0.65 7.90 21.74
C VAL A 788 1.23 7.35 20.45
N TYR A 789 2.39 7.86 20.06
CA TYR A 789 3.12 7.36 18.89
C TYR A 789 4.00 6.21 19.34
N MET A 790 3.91 5.08 18.65
CA MET A 790 4.77 3.93 18.88
C MET A 790 5.59 3.67 17.63
N THR A 791 6.88 3.44 17.78
CA THR A 791 7.79 3.05 16.71
C THR A 791 8.24 1.63 16.94
N LEU A 792 8.18 0.84 15.87
CA LEU A 792 8.68 -0.52 15.80
C LEU A 792 9.68 -0.59 14.63
N PRO A 793 10.72 -1.45 14.69
CA PRO A 793 11.49 -1.77 13.52
C PRO A 793 10.56 -2.38 12.47
N ASN A 794 10.92 -2.23 11.22
CA ASN A 794 10.19 -2.88 10.16
C ASN A 794 10.38 -4.40 10.25
N MET A 795 9.33 -5.08 10.72
CA MET A 795 9.26 -6.52 10.87
C MET A 795 8.04 -7.04 10.11
N ASP A 796 8.01 -8.34 9.89
CA ASP A 796 6.85 -8.98 9.30
C ASP A 796 5.67 -9.04 10.28
N ILE A 797 4.48 -9.32 9.73
CA ILE A 797 3.23 -9.36 10.50
C ILE A 797 3.27 -10.40 11.63
N ILE A 798 3.93 -11.54 11.43
CA ILE A 798 3.95 -12.61 12.44
C ILE A 798 4.75 -12.17 13.65
N HIS A 799 5.93 -11.60 13.43
CA HIS A 799 6.77 -11.07 14.50
C HIS A 799 6.07 -9.89 15.18
N THR A 800 5.40 -9.03 14.40
CA THR A 800 4.59 -7.91 14.94
C THR A 800 3.43 -8.39 15.80
N GLU A 801 2.72 -9.48 15.44
CA GLU A 801 1.62 -10.03 16.25
C GLU A 801 2.11 -10.71 17.54
N THR A 802 3.33 -11.26 17.53
CA THR A 802 3.94 -11.86 18.72
C THR A 802 4.56 -10.85 19.68
N THR A 803 4.93 -9.68 19.18
CA THR A 803 5.50 -8.54 19.93
C THR A 803 4.37 -7.72 20.52
#